data_AF-A0A9J6ZIU5-F1
#
_entry.id   AF-A0A9J6ZIU5-F1
#
_cell.length_a   1.000
_cell.length_b   1.000
_cell.length_c   1.000
_cell.angle_alpha   90.00
_cell.angle_beta   90.00
_cell.angle_gamma   90.00
#
_symmetry.space_group_name_H-M   'P 1'
#
loop_
_entity.id
_entity.type
_entity.pdbx_description
1 polymer ?
#
loop_
_entity_poly.entity_id
_entity_poly.type
_entity_poly.pdbx_seq_one_letter_code
_entity_poly.pdbx_strand_id
1 'polypeptide(L)'
;MLNLIAALPSIVSESRCEVRRILDNLDHWSDVELTNSEYIIPTHTPYKEKRMNDATMLSKDWTNRIINGDNLLAMQALLTDNSALGQPSLRGKIDLIYIDPPFDSGVDYRSQHTISSSTSEQSTVMTQIAYSDSWRDGTVSYLRMICPRLMLMRELLSETGSIYVHIDWHVGHYVKILLDEIFGRDQFRNELVWQRDAVGKGAKKGSKQWSRELESIYVYSKSDKMYFQQPFRPADQLTYTQLKEFRYAEEDGRKFKIVTLGDYSLQSIEQMRSNNLIYTTSSGKQYKKYYLDEFQLAIGSLWNDIPNLSHGRNNERLHFETQKPEKLLERIIAASTPSDGLVADFFSGSGTTAAVAEKLGRRWISSDLGKSAIMTSRKRLHQTCSKPFLFQIMSKREREQVIEVISDETKQHAFYILQSFGAEPIIEPLDGYFAGSMSNTNTIVFVDYNNKLNNRLSIEQLKMKCAKRYNKIIVLRWAFDHKLIESGQYEGIELYIIPEQLRYFSIHLIHAQKPLKTVKINFSPVAILTVCSPIIEVYDDQWLHIHLQLEHYHSLAAHYSIAAYPELHNIIKQDPLALIEYWSVDSDYDGQLFRNEWRQHRQYAHKKQTDHRVATKLKITVPRKYGQRTICVKAYDIFGYESEWSTTLTDSDIAQGGDDHSKNI
;
A
#
# COMPACT_ATOMS: atom_id res chain seq x y z
N MET A 1 33.89 -0.13 3.98
CA MET A 1 32.81 0.10 3.00
C MET A 1 32.98 -0.95 1.92
N LEU A 2 31.96 -1.78 1.66
CA LEU A 2 32.02 -2.75 0.55
C LEU A 2 32.09 -1.98 -0.77
N ASN A 3 32.98 -2.37 -1.68
CA ASN A 3 33.00 -1.82 -3.03
C ASN A 3 31.73 -2.28 -3.76
N LEU A 4 30.89 -1.33 -4.16
CA LEU A 4 29.58 -1.60 -4.75
C LEU A 4 29.69 -2.39 -6.06
N ILE A 5 30.64 -2.04 -6.94
CA ILE A 5 30.88 -2.75 -8.21
C ILE A 5 31.29 -4.19 -7.94
N ALA A 6 32.17 -4.42 -6.97
CA ALA A 6 32.59 -5.77 -6.59
C ALA A 6 31.48 -6.59 -5.92
N ALA A 7 30.50 -5.93 -5.31
CA ALA A 7 29.35 -6.57 -4.66
C ALA A 7 28.22 -6.94 -5.64
N LEU A 8 28.10 -6.29 -6.80
CA LEU A 8 27.02 -6.55 -7.75
C LEU A 8 26.89 -8.04 -8.15
N PRO A 9 27.96 -8.75 -8.53
CA PRO A 9 27.84 -10.16 -8.90
C PRO A 9 27.33 -11.05 -7.76
N SER A 10 27.76 -10.80 -6.52
CA SER A 10 27.28 -11.58 -5.37
C SER A 10 25.83 -11.25 -5.04
N ILE A 11 25.41 -9.98 -5.12
CA ILE A 11 24.01 -9.56 -4.94
C ILE A 11 23.11 -10.29 -5.94
N VAL A 12 23.48 -10.32 -7.23
CA VAL A 12 22.71 -11.02 -8.26
C VAL A 12 22.67 -12.52 -7.99
N SER A 13 23.80 -13.14 -7.67
CA SER A 13 23.88 -14.57 -7.38
C SER A 13 23.04 -14.98 -6.16
N GLU A 14 23.15 -14.24 -5.05
CA GLU A 14 22.35 -14.40 -3.84
C GLU A 14 20.86 -14.29 -4.17
N SER A 15 20.47 -13.26 -4.93
CA SER A 15 19.07 -13.03 -5.33
C SER A 15 18.53 -14.14 -6.23
N ARG A 16 19.33 -14.66 -7.18
CA ARG A 16 18.95 -15.81 -8.02
C ARG A 16 18.70 -17.06 -7.18
N CYS A 17 19.56 -17.33 -6.21
CA CYS A 17 19.40 -18.47 -5.29
C CYS A 17 18.12 -18.33 -4.45
N GLU A 18 17.87 -17.14 -3.91
CA GLU A 18 16.65 -16.85 -3.15
C GLU A 18 15.38 -17.02 -4.00
N VAL A 19 15.35 -16.41 -5.18
CA VAL A 19 14.20 -16.51 -6.09
C VAL A 19 13.98 -17.94 -6.54
N ARG A 20 15.03 -18.68 -6.92
CA ARG A 20 14.91 -20.11 -7.25
C ARG A 20 14.30 -20.89 -6.08
N ARG A 21 14.79 -20.67 -4.86
CA ARG A 21 14.22 -21.30 -3.66
C ARG A 21 12.74 -20.96 -3.48
N ILE A 22 12.34 -19.71 -3.70
CA ILE A 22 10.92 -19.30 -3.65
C ILE A 22 10.10 -20.04 -4.70
N LEU A 23 10.56 -20.05 -5.96
CA LEU A 23 9.84 -20.63 -7.09
C LEU A 23 9.73 -22.17 -7.00
N ASP A 24 10.79 -22.85 -6.59
CA ASP A 24 10.82 -24.32 -6.43
C ASP A 24 9.90 -24.78 -5.30
N ASN A 25 9.58 -23.89 -4.35
CA ASN A 25 8.79 -24.21 -3.17
C ASN A 25 7.39 -23.58 -3.17
N LEU A 26 6.89 -23.03 -4.29
CA LEU A 26 5.55 -22.42 -4.33
C LEU A 26 4.45 -23.41 -3.89
N ASP A 27 4.59 -24.70 -4.22
CA ASP A 27 3.61 -25.75 -3.90
C ASP A 27 3.87 -26.42 -2.53
N HIS A 28 5.09 -26.32 -1.98
CA HIS A 28 5.53 -27.04 -0.78
C HIS A 28 5.63 -26.14 0.46
N TRP A 29 6.00 -24.87 0.27
CA TRP A 29 6.11 -23.83 1.28
C TRP A 29 4.88 -22.91 1.24
N SER A 30 3.68 -23.49 1.28
CA SER A 30 2.43 -22.73 1.47
C SER A 30 2.31 -22.19 2.91
N ASP A 31 3.38 -21.64 3.47
CA ASP A 31 3.37 -20.93 4.74
C ASP A 31 2.89 -19.49 4.54
N VAL A 32 2.73 -19.01 3.31
CA VAL A 32 2.35 -17.63 3.01
C VAL A 32 1.00 -17.64 2.28
N GLU A 33 0.00 -17.02 2.87
CA GLU A 33 -1.36 -16.95 2.32
C GLU A 33 -1.86 -15.50 2.33
N LEU A 34 -2.55 -15.11 1.26
CA LEU A 34 -3.29 -13.87 1.18
C LEU A 34 -4.67 -14.08 1.79
N THR A 35 -4.83 -13.66 3.03
CA THR A 35 -6.13 -13.68 3.70
C THR A 35 -6.93 -12.47 3.27
N ASN A 36 -8.17 -12.71 2.83
CA ASN A 36 -9.14 -11.65 2.56
C ASN A 36 -9.62 -11.08 3.90
N SER A 37 -9.09 -9.92 4.29
CA SER A 37 -9.44 -9.28 5.56
C SER A 37 -10.75 -8.48 5.44
N GLU A 38 -10.92 -7.75 4.35
CA GLU A 38 -12.16 -7.00 4.09
C GLU A 38 -12.55 -7.03 2.62
N TYR A 39 -13.85 -7.06 2.39
CA TYR A 39 -14.46 -6.74 1.11
C TYR A 39 -14.99 -5.31 1.16
N ILE A 40 -14.34 -4.42 0.42
CA ILE A 40 -14.60 -3.00 0.46
C ILE A 40 -15.68 -2.65 -0.56
N ILE A 41 -16.87 -2.30 -0.06
CA ILE A 41 -18.05 -2.02 -0.89
C ILE A 41 -18.21 -0.51 -1.06
N PRO A 42 -18.34 0.05 -2.28
CA PRO A 42 -18.55 1.49 -2.50
C PRO A 42 -19.74 2.04 -1.71
N THR A 43 -19.59 3.25 -1.15
CA THR A 43 -20.53 3.79 -0.14
C THR A 43 -21.97 3.91 -0.65
N HIS A 44 -22.16 4.20 -1.94
CA HIS A 44 -23.46 4.38 -2.58
C HIS A 44 -24.11 3.07 -3.10
N THR A 45 -23.51 1.91 -2.83
CA THR A 45 -24.06 0.61 -3.25
C THR A 45 -25.39 0.32 -2.51
N PRO A 46 -26.49 -0.01 -3.21
CA PRO A 46 -27.76 -0.39 -2.58
C PRO A 46 -27.63 -1.59 -1.63
N TYR A 47 -28.37 -1.62 -0.51
CA TYR A 47 -28.24 -2.68 0.51
C TYR A 47 -28.39 -4.10 -0.05
N LYS A 48 -29.37 -4.32 -0.95
CA LYS A 48 -29.59 -5.64 -1.58
C LYS A 48 -28.37 -6.12 -2.38
N GLU A 49 -27.63 -5.20 -2.99
CA GLU A 49 -26.40 -5.50 -3.71
C GLU A 49 -25.22 -5.74 -2.75
N LYS A 50 -25.22 -5.15 -1.55
CA LYS A 50 -24.20 -5.44 -0.51
C LYS A 50 -24.25 -6.87 0.05
N ARG A 51 -25.35 -7.59 -0.21
CA ARG A 51 -25.66 -8.91 0.40
C ARG A 51 -25.76 -10.07 -0.59
N MET A 52 -25.35 -9.88 -1.85
CA MET A 52 -25.23 -11.04 -2.75
C MET A 52 -24.17 -12.00 -2.18
N ASN A 53 -24.45 -13.31 -2.25
CA ASN A 53 -23.65 -14.38 -1.67
C ASN A 53 -22.14 -14.22 -2.00
N ASP A 54 -21.24 -14.37 -1.03
CA ASP A 54 -19.80 -14.05 -1.18
C ASP A 54 -19.14 -14.87 -2.27
N ALA A 55 -19.54 -16.14 -2.38
CA ALA A 55 -19.15 -17.00 -3.47
C ALA A 55 -19.57 -16.39 -4.82
N THR A 56 -20.75 -15.80 -4.95
CA THR A 56 -21.20 -15.19 -6.22
C THR A 56 -20.50 -13.86 -6.52
N MET A 57 -20.22 -13.05 -5.49
CA MET A 57 -19.46 -11.80 -5.58
C MET A 57 -17.99 -12.02 -5.98
N LEU A 58 -17.37 -13.10 -5.49
CA LEU A 58 -15.96 -13.42 -5.73
C LEU A 58 -15.71 -14.42 -6.87
N SER A 59 -16.71 -15.21 -7.30
CA SER A 59 -16.49 -16.35 -8.22
C SER A 59 -16.64 -16.07 -9.72
N LYS A 60 -17.19 -14.93 -10.14
CA LYS A 60 -17.46 -14.70 -11.58
C LYS A 60 -16.55 -13.70 -12.26
N ASP A 61 -16.10 -12.66 -11.56
CA ASP A 61 -15.33 -11.57 -12.15
C ASP A 61 -14.09 -11.22 -11.32
N TRP A 62 -13.08 -10.66 -12.00
CA TRP A 62 -11.88 -10.16 -11.34
C TRP A 62 -12.24 -9.11 -10.27
N THR A 63 -11.70 -9.31 -9.07
CA THR A 63 -11.77 -8.31 -8.00
C THR A 63 -10.41 -7.64 -7.82
N ASN A 64 -10.41 -6.31 -7.94
CA ASN A 64 -9.26 -5.47 -7.66
C ASN A 64 -8.83 -5.64 -6.20
N ARG A 65 -7.53 -5.54 -5.90
CA ARG A 65 -7.05 -5.87 -4.55
C ARG A 65 -5.87 -5.02 -4.10
N ILE A 66 -5.90 -4.60 -2.84
CA ILE A 66 -4.79 -3.97 -2.14
C ILE A 66 -4.28 -4.92 -1.03
N ILE A 67 -2.97 -5.12 -0.97
CA ILE A 67 -2.29 -6.08 -0.10
C ILE A 67 -1.45 -5.31 0.91
N ASN A 68 -1.67 -5.56 2.20
CA ASN A 68 -0.83 -5.08 3.29
C ASN A 68 0.20 -6.16 3.68
N GLY A 69 1.47 -5.87 3.47
CA GLY A 69 2.59 -6.71 3.87
C GLY A 69 3.82 -6.54 2.99
N ASP A 70 4.86 -7.34 3.26
CA ASP A 70 6.10 -7.30 2.46
C ASP A 70 5.80 -7.71 1.01
N ASN A 71 6.18 -6.85 0.07
CA ASN A 71 5.90 -7.04 -1.34
C ASN A 71 6.60 -8.25 -1.98
N LEU A 72 7.74 -8.73 -1.44
CA LEU A 72 8.36 -9.97 -1.89
C LEU A 72 7.45 -11.16 -1.62
N LEU A 73 6.82 -11.19 -0.44
CA LEU A 73 5.89 -12.24 -0.04
C LEU A 73 4.54 -12.10 -0.72
N ALA A 74 4.07 -10.87 -0.92
CA ALA A 74 2.88 -10.61 -1.73
C ALA A 74 3.07 -11.19 -3.14
N MET A 75 4.21 -10.92 -3.79
CA MET A 75 4.52 -11.50 -5.10
C MET A 75 4.65 -13.03 -5.07
N GLN A 76 5.24 -13.60 -4.01
CA GLN A 76 5.26 -15.04 -3.81
C GLN A 76 3.83 -15.62 -3.78
N ALA A 77 2.94 -15.03 -2.97
CA ALA A 77 1.56 -15.49 -2.87
C ALA A 77 0.78 -15.32 -4.18
N LEU A 78 1.06 -14.27 -4.96
CA LEU A 78 0.47 -14.07 -6.30
C LEU A 78 1.01 -15.05 -7.34
N LEU A 79 2.21 -15.61 -7.14
CA LEU A 79 2.79 -16.65 -7.99
C LEU A 79 2.31 -18.05 -7.63
N THR A 80 1.95 -18.30 -6.36
CA THR A 80 1.38 -19.57 -5.91
C THR A 80 0.01 -19.81 -6.54
N ASP A 81 -0.25 -21.04 -6.99
CA ASP A 81 -1.58 -21.43 -7.46
C ASP A 81 -2.47 -21.82 -6.28
N ASN A 82 -3.37 -20.91 -5.89
CA ASN A 82 -4.39 -21.12 -4.88
C ASN A 82 -5.79 -21.16 -5.51
N SER A 83 -5.92 -21.75 -6.71
CA SER A 83 -7.20 -21.86 -7.42
C SER A 83 -8.33 -22.50 -6.59
N ALA A 84 -8.01 -23.42 -5.68
CA ALA A 84 -8.96 -24.00 -4.73
C ALA A 84 -9.63 -22.96 -3.80
N LEU A 85 -8.97 -21.82 -3.59
CA LEU A 85 -9.44 -20.69 -2.80
C LEU A 85 -9.87 -19.50 -3.68
N GLY A 86 -10.04 -19.71 -4.99
CA GLY A 86 -10.40 -18.66 -5.94
C GLY A 86 -9.26 -17.69 -6.25
N GLN A 87 -8.01 -18.05 -5.96
CA GLN A 87 -6.82 -17.22 -6.19
C GLN A 87 -5.83 -17.95 -7.12
N PRO A 88 -6.12 -18.03 -8.43
CA PRO A 88 -5.21 -18.67 -9.38
C PRO A 88 -3.89 -17.90 -9.48
N SER A 89 -2.82 -18.61 -9.83
CA SER A 89 -1.51 -18.01 -10.06
C SER A 89 -1.57 -16.90 -11.13
N LEU A 90 -0.88 -15.79 -10.86
CA LEU A 90 -0.74 -14.65 -11.77
C LEU A 90 0.59 -14.64 -12.51
N ARG A 91 1.33 -15.76 -12.51
CA ARG A 91 2.54 -15.90 -13.34
C ARG A 91 2.20 -15.63 -14.80
N GLY A 92 2.90 -14.67 -15.42
CA GLY A 92 2.68 -14.33 -16.82
C GLY A 92 1.36 -13.61 -17.13
N LYS A 93 0.73 -12.93 -16.15
CA LYS A 93 -0.61 -12.33 -16.31
C LYS A 93 -0.68 -10.82 -16.19
N ILE A 94 0.36 -10.15 -15.69
CA ILE A 94 0.34 -8.70 -15.45
C ILE A 94 0.81 -7.94 -16.69
N ASP A 95 0.01 -7.00 -17.17
CA ASP A 95 0.28 -6.26 -18.41
C ASP A 95 1.17 -5.02 -18.17
N LEU A 96 1.11 -4.45 -16.97
CA LEU A 96 1.96 -3.33 -16.59
C LEU A 96 2.31 -3.40 -15.12
N ILE A 97 3.60 -3.25 -14.82
CA ILE A 97 4.07 -3.00 -13.46
C ILE A 97 4.66 -1.59 -13.41
N TYR A 98 4.15 -0.72 -12.54
CA TYR A 98 4.80 0.54 -12.20
C TYR A 98 5.31 0.44 -10.77
N ILE A 99 6.56 0.83 -10.53
CA ILE A 99 7.12 0.90 -9.18
C ILE A 99 7.86 2.22 -8.96
N ASP A 100 7.73 2.71 -7.74
CA ASP A 100 8.42 3.89 -7.19
C ASP A 100 9.09 3.48 -5.86
N PRO A 101 10.14 2.64 -5.91
CA PRO A 101 10.83 2.18 -4.71
C PRO A 101 11.54 3.36 -4.01
N PRO A 102 12.01 3.18 -2.76
CA PRO A 102 12.89 4.16 -2.11
C PRO A 102 14.13 4.47 -2.96
N PHE A 103 14.76 5.63 -2.76
CA PHE A 103 15.86 6.13 -3.63
C PHE A 103 17.25 6.05 -2.98
N ASP A 104 17.40 5.43 -1.79
CA ASP A 104 18.64 5.45 -1.00
C ASP A 104 19.11 6.90 -0.70
N SER A 105 18.16 7.78 -0.39
CA SER A 105 18.38 9.19 -0.09
C SER A 105 18.99 9.44 1.30
N GLY A 106 18.90 8.46 2.20
CA GLY A 106 19.36 8.56 3.59
C GLY A 106 18.42 9.37 4.50
N VAL A 107 17.14 9.50 4.13
CA VAL A 107 16.15 10.31 4.86
C VAL A 107 14.92 9.47 5.22
N ASP A 108 14.33 9.77 6.38
CA ASP A 108 13.04 9.21 6.77
C ASP A 108 11.90 10.06 6.21
N TYR A 109 11.03 9.44 5.41
CA TYR A 109 9.86 10.07 4.82
C TYR A 109 8.67 9.97 5.74
N ARG A 110 7.81 10.98 5.70
CA ARG A 110 6.79 11.18 6.72
C ARG A 110 5.37 11.39 6.18
N SER A 111 4.39 11.05 7.00
CA SER A 111 2.97 11.40 6.82
C SER A 111 2.53 12.37 7.91
N GLN A 112 1.68 13.32 7.56
CA GLN A 112 1.16 14.32 8.50
C GLN A 112 -0.30 14.02 8.85
N HIS A 113 -0.61 14.12 10.15
CA HIS A 113 -1.95 13.91 10.69
C HIS A 113 -2.32 15.08 11.61
N THR A 114 -3.39 15.80 11.28
CA THR A 114 -3.95 16.84 12.16
C THR A 114 -5.02 16.23 13.06
N ILE A 115 -4.90 16.48 14.37
CA ILE A 115 -5.75 15.93 15.42
C ILE A 115 -6.33 17.09 16.23
N SER A 116 -7.62 17.03 16.56
CA SER A 116 -8.28 18.00 17.44
C SER A 116 -9.10 17.28 18.50
N SER A 117 -9.38 17.96 19.62
CA SER A 117 -10.29 17.47 20.67
C SER A 117 -11.70 18.01 20.45
N SER A 118 -12.73 17.25 20.84
CA SER A 118 -14.12 17.71 20.85
C SER A 118 -14.37 18.90 21.78
N THR A 119 -13.52 19.10 22.79
CA THR A 119 -13.67 20.12 23.84
C THR A 119 -12.74 21.32 23.68
N SER A 120 -11.90 21.36 22.65
CA SER A 120 -10.91 22.44 22.44
C SER A 120 -10.73 22.76 20.95
N GLU A 121 -10.70 24.04 20.61
CA GLU A 121 -10.36 24.49 19.24
C GLU A 121 -8.88 24.27 18.87
N GLN A 122 -8.06 23.80 19.81
CA GLN A 122 -6.65 23.50 19.56
C GLN A 122 -6.50 22.20 18.76
N SER A 123 -5.85 22.32 17.61
CA SER A 123 -5.42 21.19 16.79
C SER A 123 -3.90 20.99 16.87
N THR A 124 -3.45 19.75 17.01
CA THR A 124 -2.03 19.38 16.96
C THR A 124 -1.74 18.67 15.65
N VAL A 125 -0.66 19.07 14.96
CA VAL A 125 -0.15 18.36 13.79
C VAL A 125 0.90 17.37 14.24
N MET A 126 0.59 16.09 14.11
CA MET A 126 1.50 14.99 14.35
C MET A 126 2.14 14.57 13.03
N THR A 127 3.39 14.11 13.10
CA THR A 127 4.10 13.57 11.95
C THR A 127 4.60 12.17 12.28
N GLN A 128 4.30 11.20 11.42
CA GLN A 128 4.72 9.81 11.58
C GLN A 128 5.68 9.43 10.45
N ILE A 129 6.66 8.57 10.74
CA ILE A 129 7.52 7.97 9.72
C ILE A 129 6.65 7.05 8.86
N ALA A 130 6.55 7.34 7.56
CA ALA A 130 5.87 6.50 6.58
C ALA A 130 6.76 5.34 6.17
N TYR A 131 8.04 5.62 5.88
CA TYR A 131 9.10 4.66 5.65
C TYR A 131 10.47 5.31 5.85
N SER A 132 11.49 4.49 6.13
CA SER A 132 12.89 4.94 6.19
C SER A 132 13.59 4.61 4.88
N ASP A 133 14.24 5.60 4.27
CA ASP A 133 15.12 5.41 3.11
C ASP A 133 16.60 5.43 3.52
N SER A 134 16.88 4.85 4.69
CA SER A 134 18.23 4.68 5.24
C SER A 134 18.59 3.20 5.31
N TRP A 135 19.72 2.85 4.71
CA TRP A 135 20.13 1.46 4.52
C TRP A 135 21.36 1.13 5.35
N ARG A 136 21.28 0.08 6.17
CA ARG A 136 22.33 -0.27 7.16
C ARG A 136 23.71 -0.46 6.54
N ASP A 137 23.81 -1.23 5.45
CA ASP A 137 25.06 -1.41 4.70
C ASP A 137 25.10 -0.50 3.45
N GLY A 138 24.39 0.63 3.49
CA GLY A 138 24.22 1.56 2.36
C GLY A 138 23.56 0.91 1.15
N THR A 139 23.93 1.39 -0.03
CA THR A 139 23.39 0.96 -1.34
C THR A 139 23.45 -0.55 -1.56
N VAL A 140 24.41 -1.27 -0.95
CA VAL A 140 24.46 -2.74 -1.04
C VAL A 140 23.21 -3.38 -0.45
N SER A 141 22.71 -2.89 0.69
CA SER A 141 21.46 -3.39 1.29
C SER A 141 20.24 -3.03 0.44
N TYR A 142 20.21 -1.82 -0.13
CA TYR A 142 19.17 -1.41 -1.07
C TYR A 142 19.08 -2.35 -2.27
N LEU A 143 20.23 -2.64 -2.91
CA LEU A 143 20.28 -3.51 -4.08
C LEU A 143 19.91 -4.95 -3.75
N ARG A 144 20.28 -5.45 -2.56
CA ARG A 144 19.81 -6.76 -2.06
C ARG A 144 18.30 -6.80 -1.84
N MET A 145 17.70 -5.68 -1.45
CA MET A 145 16.24 -5.59 -1.30
C MET A 145 15.54 -5.61 -2.67
N ILE A 146 15.99 -4.79 -3.62
CA ILE A 146 15.26 -4.58 -4.89
C ILE A 146 15.48 -5.70 -5.91
N CYS A 147 16.66 -6.32 -5.96
CA CYS A 147 17.02 -7.34 -6.97
C CYS A 147 16.07 -8.56 -7.01
N PRO A 148 15.82 -9.28 -5.89
CA PRO A 148 14.91 -10.43 -5.91
C PRO A 148 13.47 -10.01 -6.23
N ARG A 149 13.07 -8.79 -5.84
CA ARG A 149 11.74 -8.23 -6.15
C ARG A 149 11.56 -8.00 -7.64
N LEU A 150 12.53 -7.39 -8.32
CA LEU A 150 12.51 -7.20 -9.78
C LEU A 150 12.45 -8.54 -10.53
N MET A 151 13.11 -9.58 -10.02
CA MET A 151 13.05 -10.93 -10.59
C MET A 151 11.64 -11.53 -10.48
N LEU A 152 10.97 -11.42 -9.33
CA LEU A 152 9.59 -11.91 -9.17
C LEU A 152 8.59 -11.07 -10.01
N MET A 153 8.79 -9.76 -10.10
CA MET A 153 7.99 -8.91 -11.00
C MET A 153 8.10 -9.37 -12.45
N ARG A 154 9.31 -9.75 -12.90
CA ARG A 154 9.50 -10.33 -14.24
C ARG A 154 8.70 -11.63 -14.42
N GLU A 155 8.59 -12.48 -13.40
CA GLU A 155 7.79 -13.72 -13.47
C GLU A 155 6.28 -13.44 -13.55
N LEU A 156 5.81 -12.35 -12.95
CA LEU A 156 4.40 -11.95 -12.98
C LEU A 156 3.97 -11.29 -14.31
N LEU A 157 4.89 -10.63 -15.02
CA LEU A 157 4.57 -9.95 -16.28
C LEU A 157 4.14 -10.92 -17.39
N SER A 158 3.07 -10.56 -18.10
CA SER A 158 2.66 -11.19 -19.35
C SER A 158 3.71 -10.99 -20.44
N GLU A 159 3.67 -11.81 -21.49
CA GLU A 159 4.61 -11.69 -22.61
C GLU A 159 4.55 -10.33 -23.31
N THR A 160 3.37 -9.70 -23.33
CA THR A 160 3.17 -8.33 -23.86
C THR A 160 3.41 -7.25 -22.81
N GLY A 161 3.72 -7.63 -21.58
CA GLY A 161 3.78 -6.74 -20.44
C GLY A 161 5.07 -5.92 -20.34
N SER A 162 4.97 -4.80 -19.62
CA SER A 162 6.08 -3.88 -19.39
C SER A 162 6.22 -3.47 -17.93
N ILE A 163 7.44 -3.08 -17.54
CA ILE A 163 7.74 -2.53 -16.22
C ILE A 163 8.32 -1.12 -16.36
N TYR A 164 7.84 -0.23 -15.51
CA TYR A 164 8.28 1.15 -15.36
C TYR A 164 8.89 1.32 -13.97
N VAL A 165 10.20 1.54 -13.90
CA VAL A 165 10.94 1.71 -12.64
C VAL A 165 11.31 3.18 -12.47
N HIS A 166 10.57 3.88 -11.59
CA HIS A 166 10.81 5.27 -11.26
C HIS A 166 11.92 5.39 -10.21
N ILE A 167 12.98 6.13 -10.52
CA ILE A 167 14.14 6.25 -9.65
C ILE A 167 14.90 7.56 -9.88
N ASP A 168 15.74 7.95 -8.93
CA ASP A 168 16.63 9.10 -9.08
C ASP A 168 18.11 8.72 -9.28
N TRP A 169 18.95 9.74 -9.34
CA TRP A 169 20.37 9.65 -9.63
C TRP A 169 21.21 8.94 -8.54
N HIS A 170 20.69 8.76 -7.31
CA HIS A 170 21.46 8.11 -6.24
C HIS A 170 21.73 6.64 -6.58
N VAL A 171 20.73 5.95 -7.14
CA VAL A 171 20.78 4.49 -7.39
C VAL A 171 20.39 4.06 -8.79
N GLY A 172 19.86 4.96 -9.62
CA GLY A 172 19.32 4.65 -10.94
C GLY A 172 20.25 3.84 -11.84
N HIS A 173 21.53 4.21 -11.93
CA HIS A 173 22.50 3.48 -12.76
C HIS A 173 22.73 2.04 -12.30
N TYR A 174 22.73 1.78 -10.99
CA TYR A 174 22.91 0.42 -10.47
C TYR A 174 21.65 -0.42 -10.70
N VAL A 175 20.47 0.15 -10.50
CA VAL A 175 19.20 -0.52 -10.80
C VAL A 175 19.05 -0.79 -12.29
N LYS A 176 19.49 0.11 -13.16
CA LYS A 176 19.52 -0.11 -14.62
C LYS A 176 20.35 -1.33 -15.00
N ILE A 177 21.53 -1.50 -14.39
CA ILE A 177 22.39 -2.68 -14.62
C ILE A 177 21.70 -3.96 -14.12
N LEU A 178 21.02 -3.91 -12.96
CA LEU A 178 20.23 -5.05 -12.49
C LEU A 178 19.08 -5.38 -13.46
N LEU A 179 18.39 -4.38 -14.01
CA LEU A 179 17.33 -4.59 -15.00
C LEU A 179 17.89 -5.21 -16.29
N ASP A 180 19.06 -4.79 -16.77
CA ASP A 180 19.74 -5.42 -17.91
C ASP A 180 20.03 -6.91 -17.66
N GLU A 181 20.45 -7.27 -16.45
CA GLU A 181 20.73 -8.65 -16.04
C GLU A 181 19.46 -9.51 -15.86
N ILE A 182 18.35 -8.89 -15.44
CA ILE A 182 17.09 -9.57 -15.15
C ILE A 182 16.24 -9.74 -16.42
N PHE A 183 16.05 -8.66 -17.17
CA PHE A 183 15.19 -8.63 -18.36
C PHE A 183 15.97 -8.92 -19.65
N GLY A 184 17.28 -8.71 -19.66
CA GLY A 184 18.10 -8.70 -20.85
C GLY A 184 18.23 -7.29 -21.43
N ARG A 185 19.43 -6.93 -21.86
CA ARG A 185 19.73 -5.60 -22.41
C ARG A 185 18.85 -5.23 -23.61
N ASP A 186 18.50 -6.21 -24.45
CA ASP A 186 17.67 -5.99 -25.65
C ASP A 186 16.19 -5.74 -25.33
N GLN A 187 15.79 -5.96 -24.07
CA GLN A 187 14.46 -5.65 -23.56
C GLN A 187 14.34 -4.25 -22.96
N PHE A 188 15.44 -3.48 -22.93
CA PHE A 188 15.39 -2.06 -22.59
C PHE A 188 14.66 -1.30 -23.71
N ARG A 189 13.63 -0.53 -23.34
CA ARG A 189 12.79 0.20 -24.30
C ARG A 189 13.09 1.68 -24.32
N ASN A 190 13.23 2.30 -23.16
CA ASN A 190 13.46 3.74 -23.06
C ASN A 190 13.87 4.16 -21.65
N GLU A 191 14.46 5.34 -21.56
CA GLU A 191 14.55 6.11 -20.32
C GLU A 191 13.69 7.36 -20.49
N LEU A 192 12.63 7.45 -19.68
CA LEU A 192 11.79 8.63 -19.63
C LEU A 192 12.33 9.56 -18.53
N VAL A 193 12.45 10.84 -18.84
CA VAL A 193 12.98 11.85 -17.92
C VAL A 193 11.86 12.78 -17.53
N TRP A 194 11.46 12.73 -16.26
CA TRP A 194 10.42 13.58 -15.73
C TRP A 194 11.02 14.80 -15.04
N GLN A 195 10.66 16.00 -15.53
CA GLN A 195 11.02 17.27 -14.89
C GLN A 195 9.98 17.64 -13.83
N ARG A 196 10.22 17.20 -12.60
CA ARG A 196 9.28 17.38 -11.47
C ARG A 196 9.16 18.84 -11.03
N ASP A 197 10.21 19.64 -11.18
CA ASP A 197 10.23 21.08 -10.83
C ASP A 197 10.51 21.94 -12.08
N ALA A 198 9.51 22.74 -12.48
CA ALA A 198 9.59 23.54 -13.72
C ALA A 198 10.59 24.72 -13.68
N VAL A 199 11.05 25.13 -12.49
CA VAL A 199 11.85 26.36 -12.30
C VAL A 199 13.24 26.12 -11.69
N GLY A 200 13.80 24.91 -11.84
CA GLY A 200 15.21 24.63 -11.52
C GLY A 200 15.56 24.77 -10.04
N LYS A 201 14.92 23.96 -9.18
CA LYS A 201 15.17 23.98 -7.72
C LYS A 201 16.61 23.55 -7.40
N GLY A 202 17.26 24.28 -6.49
CA GLY A 202 18.62 23.96 -6.00
C GLY A 202 19.78 24.67 -6.73
N ALA A 203 19.53 25.33 -7.86
CA ALA A 203 20.52 26.11 -8.61
C ALA A 203 20.25 27.62 -8.53
N LYS A 204 20.19 28.16 -7.30
CA LYS A 204 20.02 29.61 -7.08
C LYS A 204 21.27 30.38 -7.52
N LYS A 205 21.15 31.71 -7.72
CA LYS A 205 22.29 32.60 -8.00
C LYS A 205 23.41 32.38 -6.96
N GLY A 206 24.60 31.99 -7.42
CA GLY A 206 25.75 31.63 -6.57
C GLY A 206 25.88 30.14 -6.23
N SER A 207 24.95 29.29 -6.69
CA SER A 207 25.08 27.84 -6.58
C SER A 207 26.25 27.32 -7.40
N LYS A 208 26.95 26.31 -6.88
CA LYS A 208 28.07 25.61 -7.55
C LYS A 208 27.63 24.27 -8.18
N GLN A 209 26.34 24.11 -8.44
CA GLN A 209 25.77 22.87 -9.00
C GLN A 209 24.62 23.19 -9.96
N TRP A 210 24.35 22.24 -10.86
CA TRP A 210 23.14 22.22 -11.67
C TRP A 210 21.90 22.01 -10.80
N SER A 211 20.74 22.34 -11.36
CA SER A 211 19.46 22.06 -10.72
C SER A 211 19.23 20.54 -10.69
N ARG A 212 18.45 20.10 -9.69
CA ARG A 212 18.16 18.67 -9.44
C ARG A 212 16.67 18.41 -9.61
N GLU A 213 16.13 18.76 -10.76
CA GLU A 213 14.70 18.74 -11.09
C GLU A 213 14.25 17.52 -11.89
N LEU A 214 15.16 16.60 -12.21
CA LEU A 214 14.90 15.45 -13.07
C LEU A 214 14.86 14.15 -12.25
N GLU A 215 13.91 13.29 -12.58
CA GLU A 215 13.84 11.89 -12.16
C GLU A 215 13.77 11.01 -13.42
N SER A 216 14.31 9.79 -13.33
CA SER A 216 14.34 8.83 -14.44
C SER A 216 13.32 7.72 -14.23
N ILE A 217 12.67 7.30 -15.31
CA ILE A 217 11.79 6.15 -15.33
C ILE A 217 12.30 5.20 -16.40
N TYR A 218 12.87 4.07 -15.97
CA TYR A 218 13.36 3.04 -16.88
C TYR A 218 12.21 2.15 -17.36
N VAL A 219 12.14 1.96 -18.67
CA VAL A 219 11.10 1.14 -19.32
C VAL A 219 11.73 -0.13 -19.86
N TYR A 220 11.24 -1.27 -19.38
CA TYR A 220 11.57 -2.60 -19.89
C TYR A 220 10.32 -3.36 -20.27
N SER A 221 10.45 -4.28 -21.21
CA SER A 221 9.40 -5.25 -21.54
C SER A 221 9.79 -6.67 -21.14
N LYS A 222 8.81 -7.54 -20.99
CA LYS A 222 9.08 -8.98 -20.82
C LYS A 222 9.66 -9.62 -22.10
N SER A 223 9.14 -9.21 -23.26
CA SER A 223 9.52 -9.72 -24.58
C SER A 223 9.54 -8.61 -25.65
N ASP A 224 9.83 -8.96 -26.90
CA ASP A 224 9.73 -8.08 -28.07
C ASP A 224 8.29 -7.71 -28.49
N LYS A 225 7.28 -8.28 -27.81
CA LYS A 225 5.85 -8.08 -28.12
C LYS A 225 5.15 -7.06 -27.22
N MET A 226 5.89 -6.10 -26.67
CA MET A 226 5.34 -5.10 -25.75
C MET A 226 4.09 -4.42 -26.33
N TYR A 227 3.02 -4.37 -25.53
CA TYR A 227 1.88 -3.52 -25.84
C TYR A 227 2.26 -2.04 -25.64
N PHE A 228 2.09 -1.22 -26.68
CA PHE A 228 2.32 0.21 -26.60
C PHE A 228 1.42 1.00 -27.55
N GLN A 229 0.74 2.02 -27.02
CA GLN A 229 -0.02 3.02 -27.74
C GLN A 229 0.67 4.38 -27.60
N GLN A 230 1.26 4.87 -28.68
CA GLN A 230 1.99 6.14 -28.68
C GLN A 230 1.05 7.30 -28.30
N PRO A 231 1.33 8.03 -27.21
CA PRO A 231 0.56 9.22 -26.88
C PRO A 231 0.99 10.41 -27.76
N PHE A 232 0.02 11.23 -28.16
CA PHE A 232 0.23 12.40 -29.02
C PHE A 232 -0.29 13.68 -28.35
N ARG A 233 0.27 14.83 -28.75
CA ARG A 233 -0.24 16.17 -28.43
C ARG A 233 -0.74 16.87 -29.69
N PRO A 234 -1.87 17.56 -29.63
CA PRO A 234 -2.40 18.34 -30.75
C PRO A 234 -1.52 19.57 -31.06
N ALA A 235 -1.70 20.11 -32.27
CA ALA A 235 -0.90 21.22 -32.80
C ALA A 235 -1.01 22.53 -31.98
N ASP A 236 -2.13 22.76 -31.31
CA ASP A 236 -2.38 23.92 -30.45
C ASP A 236 -1.57 23.88 -29.14
N GLN A 237 -0.97 22.75 -28.79
CA GLN A 237 -0.08 22.57 -27.63
C GLN A 237 1.40 22.58 -28.00
N LEU A 238 1.74 22.87 -29.25
CA LEU A 238 3.14 22.97 -29.68
C LEU A 238 3.81 24.19 -29.06
N THR A 239 5.04 24.00 -28.62
CA THR A 239 5.92 25.09 -28.17
C THR A 239 6.28 26.02 -29.32
N TYR A 240 6.71 27.24 -29.00
CA TYR A 240 7.21 28.19 -29.98
C TYR A 240 8.30 27.60 -30.90
N THR A 241 9.24 26.83 -30.34
CA THR A 241 10.31 26.18 -31.11
C THR A 241 9.76 25.11 -32.05
N GLN A 242 8.75 24.35 -31.62
CA GLN A 242 8.12 23.33 -32.48
C GLN A 242 7.30 23.96 -33.61
N LEU A 243 6.59 25.05 -33.34
CA LEU A 243 5.84 25.80 -34.36
C LEU A 243 6.75 26.38 -35.45
N LYS A 244 8.00 26.73 -35.13
CA LYS A 244 8.99 27.22 -36.11
C LYS A 244 9.38 26.21 -37.19
N GLU A 245 9.17 24.92 -36.95
CA GLU A 245 9.42 23.89 -37.96
C GLU A 245 8.44 24.00 -39.16
N PHE A 246 7.24 24.55 -38.94
CA PHE A 246 6.19 24.75 -39.95
C PHE A 246 6.37 26.08 -40.69
N ARG A 247 7.51 26.22 -41.36
CA ARG A 247 7.95 27.46 -42.03
C ARG A 247 7.51 27.61 -43.48
N TYR A 248 6.95 26.56 -44.07
CA TYR A 248 6.44 26.59 -45.44
C TYR A 248 4.92 26.83 -45.43
N ALA A 249 4.39 27.38 -46.51
CA ALA A 249 2.97 27.60 -46.69
C ALA A 249 2.56 27.28 -48.13
N GLU A 250 1.34 26.78 -48.28
CA GLU A 250 0.66 26.73 -49.58
C GLU A 250 0.22 28.15 -50.00
N GLU A 251 -0.29 28.28 -51.22
CA GLU A 251 -0.79 29.56 -51.74
C GLU A 251 -1.96 30.13 -50.91
N ASP A 252 -2.77 29.28 -50.29
CA ASP A 252 -3.87 29.65 -49.39
C ASP A 252 -3.40 30.03 -47.97
N GLY A 253 -2.10 29.95 -47.70
CA GLY A 253 -1.50 30.23 -46.39
C GLY A 253 -1.43 29.04 -45.44
N ARG A 254 -1.89 27.85 -45.84
CA ARG A 254 -1.85 26.64 -44.99
C ARG A 254 -0.41 26.23 -44.71
N LYS A 255 -0.02 26.22 -43.44
CA LYS A 255 1.37 25.97 -43.02
C LYS A 255 1.72 24.50 -43.00
N PHE A 256 2.93 24.17 -43.43
CA PHE A 256 3.48 22.82 -43.36
C PHE A 256 4.98 22.81 -43.04
N LYS A 257 5.46 21.67 -42.56
CA LYS A 257 6.90 21.34 -42.50
C LYS A 257 7.23 20.29 -43.55
N ILE A 258 8.49 20.24 -43.97
CA ILE A 258 9.00 19.22 -44.90
C ILE A 258 9.93 18.25 -44.19
N VAL A 259 9.86 16.98 -44.55
CA VAL A 259 10.71 15.91 -44.00
C VAL A 259 11.21 15.05 -45.15
N THR A 260 12.41 14.49 -45.04
CA THR A 260 12.93 13.58 -46.06
C THR A 260 11.98 12.40 -46.27
N LEU A 261 11.85 11.92 -47.51
CA LEU A 261 11.00 10.77 -47.81
C LEU A 261 11.47 9.48 -47.11
N GLY A 262 12.76 9.37 -46.73
CA GLY A 262 13.26 8.17 -46.06
C GLY A 262 13.02 6.93 -46.92
N ASP A 263 12.49 5.88 -46.30
CA ASP A 263 12.47 4.52 -46.86
C ASP A 263 11.07 4.12 -47.40
N TYR A 264 10.19 5.10 -47.67
CA TYR A 264 8.85 4.82 -48.22
C TYR A 264 8.93 4.09 -49.55
N SER A 265 8.02 3.12 -49.75
CA SER A 265 7.88 2.41 -51.02
C SER A 265 7.47 3.37 -52.16
N LEU A 266 7.79 2.99 -53.41
CA LEU A 266 7.37 3.76 -54.59
C LEU A 266 5.85 3.97 -54.65
N GLN A 267 5.07 2.95 -54.26
CA GLN A 267 3.61 3.04 -54.21
C GLN A 267 3.14 4.07 -53.18
N SER A 268 3.74 4.07 -51.99
CA SER A 268 3.44 5.06 -50.94
C SER A 268 3.80 6.47 -51.39
N ILE A 269 4.92 6.65 -52.09
CA ILE A 269 5.34 7.95 -52.62
C ILE A 269 4.36 8.44 -53.70
N GLU A 270 3.91 7.57 -54.60
CA GLU A 270 2.94 7.96 -55.63
C GLU A 270 1.59 8.34 -55.03
N GLN A 271 1.13 7.61 -54.01
CA GLN A 271 -0.06 7.98 -53.25
C GLN A 271 0.11 9.32 -52.51
N MET A 272 1.30 9.61 -52.00
CA MET A 272 1.59 10.92 -51.42
C MET A 272 1.53 12.03 -52.48
N ARG A 273 1.97 11.77 -53.72
CA ARG A 273 1.84 12.74 -54.83
C ARG A 273 0.38 13.02 -55.14
N SER A 274 -0.46 11.98 -55.26
CA SER A 274 -1.89 12.16 -55.53
C SER A 274 -2.60 12.94 -54.44
N ASN A 275 -2.13 12.81 -53.19
CA ASN A 275 -2.71 13.49 -52.03
C ASN A 275 -2.07 14.88 -51.75
N ASN A 276 -1.27 15.42 -52.66
CA ASN A 276 -0.54 16.70 -52.49
C ASN A 276 0.40 16.72 -51.25
N LEU A 277 0.88 15.57 -50.80
CA LEU A 277 1.78 15.44 -49.65
C LEU A 277 3.26 15.49 -50.02
N ILE A 278 3.60 15.82 -51.27
CA ILE A 278 4.98 15.95 -51.75
C ILE A 278 5.32 17.39 -52.05
N TYR A 279 6.42 17.88 -51.47
CA TYR A 279 7.03 19.17 -51.79
C TYR A 279 8.27 18.92 -52.64
N THR A 280 8.37 19.60 -53.78
CA THR A 280 9.54 19.53 -54.68
C THR A 280 10.28 20.86 -54.62
N THR A 281 11.57 20.84 -54.26
CA THR A 281 12.41 22.04 -54.27
C THR A 281 12.71 22.51 -55.69
N SER A 282 13.21 23.75 -55.85
CA SER A 282 13.73 24.24 -57.12
C SER A 282 14.85 23.37 -57.72
N SER A 283 15.60 22.65 -56.88
CA SER A 283 16.61 21.67 -57.29
C SER A 283 16.05 20.28 -57.66
N GLY A 284 14.74 20.09 -57.62
CA GLY A 284 14.07 18.82 -57.94
C GLY A 284 14.04 17.80 -56.80
N LYS A 285 14.54 18.13 -55.61
CA LYS A 285 14.54 17.23 -54.46
C LYS A 285 13.15 17.16 -53.82
N GLN A 286 12.68 15.95 -53.55
CA GLN A 286 11.34 15.71 -53.02
C GLN A 286 11.36 15.44 -51.52
N TYR A 287 10.36 15.98 -50.83
CA TYR A 287 10.15 15.87 -49.40
C TYR A 287 8.67 15.59 -49.11
N LYS A 288 8.38 14.94 -47.98
CA LYS A 288 7.01 14.78 -47.48
C LYS A 288 6.56 16.03 -46.73
N LYS A 289 5.38 16.55 -47.04
CA LYS A 289 4.70 17.62 -46.30
C LYS A 289 4.00 17.03 -45.06
N TYR A 290 4.04 17.77 -43.95
CA TYR A 290 3.14 17.59 -42.82
C TYR A 290 2.48 18.92 -42.52
N TYR A 291 1.16 19.00 -42.67
CA TYR A 291 0.38 20.20 -42.43
C TYR A 291 0.21 20.46 -40.93
N LEU A 292 0.29 21.72 -40.52
CA LEU A 292 0.24 22.11 -39.11
C LEU A 292 -1.11 21.79 -38.47
N ASP A 293 -2.20 22.06 -39.18
CA ASP A 293 -3.59 21.88 -38.72
C ASP A 293 -3.99 20.40 -38.55
N GLU A 294 -3.28 19.48 -39.21
CA GLU A 294 -3.47 18.03 -39.06
C GLU A 294 -2.37 17.39 -38.19
N PHE A 295 -1.36 18.16 -37.77
CA PHE A 295 -0.20 17.59 -37.09
C PHE A 295 -0.50 17.21 -35.65
N GLN A 296 -0.10 15.99 -35.30
CA GLN A 296 -0.05 15.52 -33.93
C GLN A 296 1.40 15.17 -33.58
N LEU A 297 1.91 15.76 -32.50
CA LEU A 297 3.26 15.51 -32.01
C LEU A 297 3.27 14.29 -31.10
N ALA A 298 3.99 13.25 -31.48
CA ALA A 298 4.27 12.13 -30.58
C ALA A 298 4.99 12.64 -29.33
N ILE A 299 4.47 12.30 -28.15
CA ILE A 299 5.11 12.63 -26.87
C ILE A 299 6.41 11.83 -26.76
N GLY A 300 7.53 12.54 -26.62
CA GLY A 300 8.86 11.95 -26.45
C GLY A 300 9.19 11.60 -25.00
N SER A 301 10.47 11.31 -24.75
CA SER A 301 10.96 10.85 -23.44
C SER A 301 11.14 11.95 -22.39
N LEU A 302 11.23 13.23 -22.79
CA LEU A 302 11.35 14.35 -21.84
C LEU A 302 9.98 14.89 -21.48
N TRP A 303 9.57 14.73 -20.22
CA TRP A 303 8.26 15.15 -19.71
C TRP A 303 8.40 16.35 -18.78
N ASN A 304 8.10 17.53 -19.31
CA ASN A 304 8.15 18.81 -18.60
C ASN A 304 6.78 19.49 -18.44
N ASP A 305 5.71 18.79 -18.81
CA ASP A 305 4.32 19.27 -18.79
C ASP A 305 3.48 18.70 -17.63
N ILE A 306 4.12 17.95 -16.74
CA ILE A 306 3.51 17.33 -15.57
C ILE A 306 4.26 17.87 -14.35
N PRO A 307 3.75 18.90 -13.65
CA PRO A 307 4.41 19.39 -12.44
C PRO A 307 4.23 18.39 -11.28
N ASN A 308 5.14 18.44 -10.31
CA ASN A 308 4.91 17.76 -9.04
C ASN A 308 3.78 18.42 -8.22
N LEU A 309 3.41 17.77 -7.12
CA LEU A 309 2.30 18.21 -6.27
C LEU A 309 2.72 19.28 -5.24
N SER A 310 3.92 19.85 -5.33
CA SER A 310 4.41 20.83 -4.33
C SER A 310 3.90 22.26 -4.54
N HIS A 311 3.22 22.55 -5.65
CA HIS A 311 2.81 23.91 -6.01
C HIS A 311 1.28 24.08 -6.04
N GLY A 312 0.78 25.13 -5.40
CA GLY A 312 -0.63 25.56 -5.47
C GLY A 312 -1.63 24.75 -4.61
N ARG A 313 -2.92 25.11 -4.70
CA ARG A 313 -4.01 24.28 -4.17
C ARG A 313 -4.24 23.13 -5.16
N ASN A 314 -3.72 21.95 -4.83
CA ASN A 314 -3.92 20.76 -5.63
C ASN A 314 -4.93 19.84 -4.91
N ASN A 315 -6.09 19.63 -5.53
CA ASN A 315 -7.19 18.83 -4.98
C ASN A 315 -6.86 17.33 -4.91
N GLU A 316 -5.82 16.86 -5.63
CA GLU A 316 -5.36 15.47 -5.61
C GLU A 316 -4.45 15.15 -4.40
N ARG A 317 -3.89 16.18 -3.75
CA ARG A 317 -2.85 16.03 -2.72
C ARG A 317 -3.42 15.40 -1.44
N LEU A 318 -2.78 14.33 -0.97
CA LEU A 318 -3.15 13.60 0.25
C LEU A 318 -2.23 13.84 1.44
N HIS A 319 -1.29 14.78 1.35
CA HIS A 319 -0.27 15.04 2.38
C HIS A 319 0.65 13.84 2.67
N PHE A 320 0.81 12.95 1.69
CA PHE A 320 1.85 11.93 1.63
C PHE A 320 3.05 12.50 0.87
N GLU A 321 4.23 12.57 1.50
CA GLU A 321 5.38 13.35 1.00
C GLU A 321 5.84 12.96 -0.41
N THR A 322 5.80 11.68 -0.74
CA THR A 322 6.30 11.13 -2.02
C THR A 322 5.20 10.81 -3.03
N GLN A 323 3.98 11.33 -2.82
CA GLN A 323 2.87 11.15 -3.76
C GLN A 323 3.24 11.61 -5.19
N LYS A 324 3.05 10.71 -6.16
CA LYS A 324 3.17 11.02 -7.59
C LYS A 324 1.85 11.58 -8.16
N PRO A 325 1.89 12.53 -9.12
CA PRO A 325 0.69 13.10 -9.74
C PRO A 325 -0.08 12.07 -10.59
N GLU A 326 -1.41 12.11 -10.58
CA GLU A 326 -2.24 11.19 -11.37
C GLU A 326 -1.95 11.26 -12.88
N LYS A 327 -1.75 12.48 -13.42
CA LYS A 327 -1.44 12.71 -14.85
C LYS A 327 -0.18 11.96 -15.31
N LEU A 328 0.78 11.73 -14.42
CA LEU A 328 2.00 10.96 -14.71
C LEU A 328 1.64 9.49 -14.98
N LEU A 329 0.89 8.88 -14.05
CA LEU A 329 0.48 7.48 -14.13
C LEU A 329 -0.55 7.26 -15.23
N GLU A 330 -1.41 8.25 -15.50
CA GLU A 330 -2.41 8.20 -16.57
C GLU A 330 -1.74 8.03 -17.93
N ARG A 331 -0.68 8.81 -18.17
CA ARG A 331 0.13 8.70 -19.40
C ARG A 331 0.78 7.33 -19.54
N ILE A 332 1.33 6.79 -18.46
CA ILE A 332 2.01 5.48 -18.47
C ILE A 332 1.01 4.34 -18.72
N ILE A 333 -0.08 4.30 -17.95
CA ILE A 333 -1.08 3.23 -18.01
C ILE A 333 -1.82 3.25 -19.34
N ALA A 334 -2.24 4.43 -19.82
CA ALA A 334 -2.94 4.54 -21.11
C ALA A 334 -2.06 4.07 -22.28
N ALA A 335 -0.76 4.38 -22.25
CA ALA A 335 0.15 3.98 -23.31
C ALA A 335 0.52 2.50 -23.24
N SER A 336 0.55 1.87 -22.07
CA SER A 336 1.27 0.60 -21.87
C SER A 336 0.38 -0.55 -21.40
N THR A 337 -0.94 -0.33 -21.34
CA THR A 337 -1.91 -1.34 -20.89
C THR A 337 -3.18 -1.32 -21.76
N PRO A 338 -3.70 -2.48 -22.18
CA PRO A 338 -5.02 -2.60 -22.80
C PRO A 338 -6.15 -2.02 -21.93
N SER A 339 -7.33 -1.80 -22.51
CA SER A 339 -8.48 -1.18 -21.82
C SER A 339 -8.98 -1.95 -20.60
N ASP A 340 -8.75 -3.27 -20.55
CA ASP A 340 -9.10 -4.19 -19.46
C ASP A 340 -7.87 -4.90 -18.86
N GLY A 341 -6.67 -4.41 -19.20
CA GLY A 341 -5.41 -5.00 -18.77
C GLY A 341 -5.19 -4.93 -17.26
N LEU A 342 -4.28 -5.77 -16.76
CA LEU A 342 -3.93 -5.87 -15.35
C LEU A 342 -2.69 -5.03 -15.03
N VAL A 343 -2.86 -4.01 -14.18
CA VAL A 343 -1.81 -3.13 -13.68
C VAL A 343 -1.42 -3.56 -12.27
N ALA A 344 -0.12 -3.55 -11.94
CA ALA A 344 0.32 -3.77 -10.57
C ALA A 344 1.32 -2.72 -10.08
N ASP A 345 1.26 -2.45 -8.79
CA ASP A 345 2.19 -1.60 -8.07
C ASP A 345 2.54 -2.23 -6.72
N PHE A 346 3.80 -2.60 -6.56
CA PHE A 346 4.32 -3.27 -5.37
C PHE A 346 5.03 -2.32 -4.40
N PHE A 347 5.04 -1.02 -4.68
CA PHE A 347 5.56 0.07 -3.85
C PHE A 347 4.53 1.20 -3.82
N SER A 348 3.29 0.85 -3.49
CA SER A 348 2.14 1.68 -3.87
C SER A 348 2.05 3.02 -3.14
N GLY A 349 2.61 3.15 -1.93
CA GLY A 349 2.66 4.39 -1.18
C GLY A 349 1.28 5.00 -0.98
N SER A 350 1.01 6.12 -1.66
CA SER A 350 -0.29 6.81 -1.62
C SER A 350 -1.38 6.16 -2.50
N GLY A 351 -1.05 5.15 -3.29
CA GLY A 351 -2.00 4.40 -4.12
C GLY A 351 -2.37 5.09 -5.43
N THR A 352 -1.50 5.97 -5.97
CA THR A 352 -1.79 6.72 -7.20
C THR A 352 -2.01 5.78 -8.38
N THR A 353 -1.17 4.74 -8.55
CA THR A 353 -1.26 3.79 -9.66
C THR A 353 -2.61 3.07 -9.68
N ALA A 354 -3.04 2.52 -8.54
CA ALA A 354 -4.32 1.83 -8.42
C ALA A 354 -5.51 2.77 -8.69
N ALA A 355 -5.49 3.99 -8.15
CA ALA A 355 -6.55 4.97 -8.36
C ALA A 355 -6.67 5.37 -9.84
N VAL A 356 -5.55 5.56 -10.54
CA VAL A 356 -5.56 5.89 -11.97
C VAL A 356 -5.98 4.68 -12.82
N ALA A 357 -5.49 3.48 -12.50
CA ALA A 357 -5.92 2.25 -13.17
C ALA A 357 -7.44 2.06 -13.08
N GLU A 358 -8.02 2.26 -11.88
CA GLU A 358 -9.47 2.23 -11.65
C GLU A 358 -10.21 3.26 -12.50
N LYS A 359 -9.78 4.53 -12.51
CA LYS A 359 -10.41 5.60 -13.32
C LYS A 359 -10.38 5.31 -14.82
N LEU A 360 -9.33 4.64 -15.28
CA LEU A 360 -9.19 4.20 -16.65
C LEU A 360 -9.96 2.89 -16.92
N GLY A 361 -10.55 2.23 -15.93
CA GLY A 361 -11.29 0.97 -16.11
C GLY A 361 -10.42 -0.28 -16.22
N ARG A 362 -9.17 -0.21 -15.76
CA ARG A 362 -8.22 -1.34 -15.73
C ARG A 362 -8.37 -2.15 -14.45
N ARG A 363 -7.94 -3.41 -14.53
CA ARG A 363 -7.78 -4.28 -13.36
C ARG A 363 -6.50 -3.88 -12.62
N TRP A 364 -6.49 -3.95 -11.30
CA TRP A 364 -5.31 -3.57 -10.53
C TRP A 364 -5.01 -4.43 -9.29
N ILE A 365 -3.72 -4.53 -8.98
CA ILE A 365 -3.17 -5.03 -7.72
C ILE A 365 -2.26 -3.96 -7.14
N SER A 366 -2.40 -3.68 -5.85
CA SER A 366 -1.55 -2.73 -5.13
C SER A 366 -0.97 -3.40 -3.88
N SER A 367 0.28 -3.16 -3.54
CA SER A 367 0.89 -3.69 -2.30
C SER A 367 1.74 -2.62 -1.61
N ASP A 368 1.69 -2.61 -0.29
CA ASP A 368 2.63 -1.83 0.54
C ASP A 368 2.80 -2.48 1.92
N LEU A 369 3.95 -2.25 2.55
CA LEU A 369 4.24 -2.69 3.91
C LEU A 369 3.86 -1.61 4.95
N GLY A 370 3.93 -0.34 4.56
CA GLY A 370 3.72 0.80 5.45
C GLY A 370 2.26 0.99 5.80
N LYS A 371 1.91 0.92 7.09
CA LYS A 371 0.54 1.16 7.58
C LYS A 371 -0.02 2.53 7.14
N SER A 372 0.82 3.57 7.18
CA SER A 372 0.44 4.91 6.73
C SER A 372 0.15 4.97 5.22
N ALA A 373 0.96 4.26 4.42
CA ALA A 373 0.74 4.11 2.99
C ALA A 373 -0.58 3.38 2.70
N ILE A 374 -0.80 2.22 3.34
CA ILE A 374 -2.05 1.45 3.23
C ILE A 374 -3.26 2.30 3.63
N MET A 375 -3.20 3.03 4.75
CA MET A 375 -4.31 3.87 5.21
C MET A 375 -4.62 5.00 4.22
N THR A 376 -3.59 5.67 3.72
CA THR A 376 -3.71 6.73 2.69
C THR A 376 -4.31 6.17 1.40
N SER A 377 -3.78 5.06 0.91
CA SER A 377 -4.24 4.35 -0.28
C SER A 377 -5.70 3.89 -0.15
N ARG A 378 -6.07 3.28 0.98
CA ARG A 378 -7.46 2.87 1.26
C ARG A 378 -8.41 4.05 1.21
N LYS A 379 -8.08 5.15 1.91
CA LYS A 379 -8.90 6.37 1.91
C LYS A 379 -9.11 6.93 0.49
N ARG A 380 -8.05 6.98 -0.33
CA ARG A 380 -8.12 7.37 -1.74
C ARG A 380 -9.02 6.45 -2.56
N LEU A 381 -8.80 5.14 -2.45
CA LEU A 381 -9.51 4.14 -3.23
C LEU A 381 -10.99 4.08 -2.85
N HIS A 382 -11.35 4.29 -1.59
CA HIS A 382 -12.75 4.43 -1.18
C HIS A 382 -13.50 5.56 -1.88
N GLN A 383 -12.81 6.66 -2.22
CA GLN A 383 -13.38 7.81 -2.90
C GLN A 383 -13.37 7.67 -4.42
N THR A 384 -12.44 6.87 -4.94
CA THR A 384 -12.20 6.73 -6.38
C THR A 384 -12.91 5.52 -6.99
N CYS A 385 -12.95 4.39 -6.28
CA CYS A 385 -13.44 3.13 -6.82
C CYS A 385 -14.96 3.12 -6.91
N SER A 386 -15.44 2.73 -8.09
CA SER A 386 -16.86 2.56 -8.37
C SER A 386 -17.33 1.12 -8.16
N LYS A 387 -16.39 0.17 -8.09
CA LYS A 387 -16.62 -1.25 -7.87
C LYS A 387 -16.02 -1.71 -6.54
N PRO A 388 -16.53 -2.80 -5.95
CA PRO A 388 -15.90 -3.40 -4.79
C PRO A 388 -14.47 -3.87 -5.06
N PHE A 389 -13.64 -3.83 -4.02
CA PHE A 389 -12.26 -4.35 -4.06
C PHE A 389 -11.90 -5.05 -2.76
N LEU A 390 -10.88 -5.90 -2.80
CA LEU A 390 -10.40 -6.65 -1.66
C LEU A 390 -9.28 -5.90 -0.92
N PHE A 391 -9.37 -5.89 0.41
CA PHE A 391 -8.24 -5.62 1.27
C PHE A 391 -7.72 -6.95 1.82
N GLN A 392 -6.48 -7.26 1.47
CA GLN A 392 -5.82 -8.49 1.86
C GLN A 392 -4.64 -8.19 2.78
N ILE A 393 -4.39 -9.11 3.70
CA ILE A 393 -3.25 -9.04 4.61
C ILE A 393 -2.39 -10.28 4.37
N MET A 394 -1.08 -10.08 4.40
CA MET A 394 -0.13 -11.19 4.43
C MET A 394 -0.30 -11.96 5.74
N SER A 395 -0.86 -13.16 5.65
CA SER A 395 -0.92 -14.11 6.76
C SER A 395 0.12 -15.20 6.54
N LYS A 396 0.78 -15.61 7.61
CA LYS A 396 1.46 -16.90 7.59
C LYS A 396 0.38 -17.96 7.80
N ARG A 397 0.29 -18.98 6.94
CA ARG A 397 -0.52 -20.17 7.23
C ARG A 397 -0.04 -20.71 8.56
N GLU A 398 -0.85 -20.54 9.58
CA GLU A 398 -0.69 -21.25 10.83
C GLU A 398 -1.02 -22.71 10.52
N ARG A 399 -0.06 -23.44 9.96
CA ARG A 399 -0.04 -24.85 10.35
C ARG A 399 0.06 -24.78 11.86
N GLU A 400 -0.88 -25.41 12.56
CA GLU A 400 -0.74 -25.82 13.96
C GLU A 400 0.43 -26.81 14.11
N GLN A 401 1.58 -26.50 13.51
CA GLN A 401 2.85 -27.00 13.95
C GLN A 401 3.07 -26.33 15.29
N VAL A 402 2.57 -26.99 16.33
CA VAL A 402 3.29 -27.00 17.60
C VAL A 402 4.76 -27.12 17.22
N ILE A 403 5.54 -26.04 17.39
CA ILE A 403 6.99 -26.14 17.26
C ILE A 403 7.43 -27.02 18.45
N GLU A 404 7.32 -28.34 18.29
CA GLU A 404 7.79 -29.32 19.26
C GLU A 404 9.32 -29.30 19.31
N VAL A 405 9.97 -28.88 18.21
CA VAL A 405 11.42 -28.72 18.09
C VAL A 405 11.75 -27.26 17.80
N ILE A 406 12.16 -26.54 18.85
CA ILE A 406 12.72 -25.18 18.71
C ILE A 406 13.99 -25.28 17.87
N SER A 407 13.96 -24.78 16.62
CA SER A 407 15.17 -24.64 15.81
C SER A 407 16.06 -23.51 16.35
N ASP A 408 17.37 -23.64 16.16
CA ASP A 408 18.33 -22.59 16.50
C ASP A 408 17.99 -21.26 15.80
N GLU A 409 17.44 -21.31 14.59
CA GLU A 409 16.97 -20.15 13.84
C GLU A 409 15.81 -19.43 14.54
N THR A 410 14.80 -20.19 15.01
CA THR A 410 13.65 -19.64 15.74
C THR A 410 14.09 -19.01 17.06
N LYS A 411 15.05 -19.65 17.75
CA LYS A 411 15.65 -19.13 18.99
C LYS A 411 16.38 -17.81 18.74
N GLN A 412 17.22 -17.75 17.71
CA GLN A 412 17.95 -16.52 17.35
C GLN A 412 16.99 -15.39 16.95
N HIS A 413 15.93 -15.70 16.21
CA HIS A 413 14.91 -14.73 15.83
C HIS A 413 14.15 -14.19 17.06
N ALA A 414 13.72 -15.07 17.96
CA ALA A 414 13.08 -14.67 19.22
C ALA A 414 13.99 -13.78 20.08
N PHE A 415 15.29 -14.10 20.16
CA PHE A 415 16.26 -13.30 20.89
C PHE A 415 16.44 -11.92 20.26
N TYR A 416 16.47 -11.83 18.94
CA TYR A 416 16.52 -10.56 18.24
C TYR A 416 15.28 -9.70 18.52
N ILE A 417 14.08 -10.30 18.57
CA ILE A 417 12.83 -9.60 18.92
C ILE A 417 12.92 -9.06 20.35
N LEU A 418 13.33 -9.89 21.32
CA LEU A 418 13.49 -9.50 22.72
C LEU A 418 14.48 -8.34 22.89
N GLN A 419 15.66 -8.45 22.26
CA GLN A 419 16.67 -7.40 22.31
C GLN A 419 16.18 -6.11 21.65
N SER A 420 15.45 -6.22 20.52
CA SER A 420 14.87 -5.07 19.83
C SER A 420 13.79 -4.37 20.66
N PHE A 421 13.06 -5.13 21.49
CA PHE A 421 12.12 -4.63 22.50
C PHE A 421 12.84 -3.96 23.68
N GLY A 422 14.09 -4.36 23.95
CA GLY A 422 14.89 -3.90 25.09
C GLY A 422 14.90 -4.88 26.28
N ALA A 423 14.53 -6.14 26.06
CA ALA A 423 14.65 -7.22 27.03
C ALA A 423 15.91 -8.05 26.78
N GLU A 424 16.64 -8.39 27.84
CA GLU A 424 17.78 -9.31 27.77
C GLU A 424 17.27 -10.75 27.64
N PRO A 425 17.58 -11.47 26.55
CA PRO A 425 17.05 -12.82 26.33
C PRO A 425 17.52 -13.81 27.39
N ILE A 426 16.61 -14.66 27.85
CA ILE A 426 16.92 -15.80 28.72
C ILE A 426 17.24 -16.99 27.81
N ILE A 427 18.40 -17.62 28.06
CA ILE A 427 18.94 -18.69 27.19
C ILE A 427 17.99 -19.90 27.13
N GLU A 428 17.40 -20.26 28.26
CA GLU A 428 16.46 -21.36 28.39
C GLU A 428 15.01 -20.86 28.35
N PRO A 429 14.11 -21.51 27.58
CA PRO A 429 12.70 -21.15 27.55
C PRO A 429 12.08 -21.18 28.95
N LEU A 430 11.34 -20.13 29.30
CA LEU A 430 10.59 -20.05 30.54
C LEU A 430 9.18 -20.57 30.27
N ASP A 431 8.76 -21.64 30.96
CA ASP A 431 7.44 -22.28 30.77
C ASP A 431 7.15 -22.71 29.32
N GLY A 432 8.19 -23.03 28.54
CA GLY A 432 8.06 -23.42 27.13
C GLY A 432 7.94 -22.24 26.15
N TYR A 433 8.21 -21.02 26.61
CA TYR A 433 8.19 -19.80 25.79
C TYR A 433 9.55 -19.13 25.75
N PHE A 434 9.87 -18.46 24.63
CA PHE A 434 11.02 -17.57 24.59
C PHE A 434 10.73 -16.35 25.47
N ALA A 435 11.66 -16.05 26.38
CA ALA A 435 11.48 -15.00 27.37
C ALA A 435 12.74 -14.14 27.49
N GLY A 436 12.56 -12.89 27.88
CA GLY A 436 13.63 -11.95 28.22
C GLY A 436 13.27 -11.12 29.44
N SER A 437 14.27 -10.72 30.21
CA SER A 437 14.08 -9.89 31.41
C SER A 437 14.48 -8.44 31.17
N MET A 438 13.76 -7.51 31.80
CA MET A 438 14.16 -6.10 31.87
C MET A 438 14.65 -5.78 33.27
N SER A 439 15.98 -5.77 33.43
CA SER A 439 16.73 -5.78 34.70
C SER A 439 16.38 -4.62 35.65
N ASN A 440 15.86 -3.51 35.11
CA ASN A 440 15.55 -2.29 35.87
C ASN A 440 14.09 -2.15 36.30
N THR A 441 13.18 -3.05 35.90
CA THR A 441 11.72 -2.86 36.09
C THR A 441 10.99 -4.07 36.68
N ASN A 442 11.71 -5.16 36.99
CA ASN A 442 11.12 -6.45 37.41
C ASN A 442 10.06 -6.99 36.42
N THR A 443 10.25 -6.71 35.14
CA THR A 443 9.35 -7.09 34.04
C THR A 443 9.93 -8.30 33.30
N ILE A 444 9.06 -9.26 32.96
CA ILE A 444 9.36 -10.36 32.03
C ILE A 444 8.63 -10.14 30.70
N VAL A 445 9.31 -10.41 29.60
CA VAL A 445 8.81 -10.27 28.23
C VAL A 445 8.81 -11.62 27.56
N PHE A 446 7.67 -12.07 27.05
CA PHE A 446 7.49 -13.33 26.33
C PHE A 446 7.28 -13.07 24.84
N VAL A 447 7.84 -13.93 23.98
CA VAL A 447 7.53 -13.96 22.54
C VAL A 447 6.76 -15.23 22.23
N ASP A 448 5.48 -15.10 21.87
CA ASP A 448 4.63 -16.25 21.55
C ASP A 448 4.67 -16.56 20.04
N TYR A 449 5.59 -17.44 19.69
CA TYR A 449 5.72 -18.00 18.33
C TYR A 449 4.70 -19.09 18.01
N ASN A 450 4.14 -19.74 19.02
CA ASN A 450 3.33 -20.95 18.87
C ASN A 450 1.83 -20.68 18.97
N ASN A 451 1.41 -19.40 19.05
CA ASN A 451 0.03 -19.00 19.22
C ASN A 451 -0.63 -19.66 20.47
N LYS A 452 0.17 -19.99 21.50
CA LYS A 452 -0.34 -20.66 22.71
C LYS A 452 -0.92 -19.67 23.72
N LEU A 453 -0.55 -18.39 23.63
CA LEU A 453 -1.04 -17.31 24.48
C LEU A 453 -2.17 -16.55 23.78
N ASN A 454 -3.22 -17.27 23.38
CA ASN A 454 -4.29 -16.76 22.50
C ASN A 454 -5.67 -16.66 23.13
N ASN A 455 -5.82 -17.11 24.35
CA ASN A 455 -7.07 -17.05 25.10
C ASN A 455 -6.82 -16.63 26.55
N ARG A 456 -7.86 -16.12 27.20
CA ARG A 456 -7.78 -15.58 28.56
C ARG A 456 -7.15 -16.56 29.55
N LEU A 457 -7.56 -17.83 29.47
CA LEU A 457 -7.06 -18.90 30.34
C LEU A 457 -5.54 -19.06 30.22
N SER A 458 -5.00 -19.08 29.01
CA SER A 458 -3.56 -19.22 28.77
C SER A 458 -2.74 -18.05 29.35
N ILE A 459 -3.26 -16.83 29.23
CA ILE A 459 -2.65 -15.60 29.75
C ILE A 459 -2.71 -15.57 31.29
N GLU A 460 -3.84 -15.92 31.88
CA GLU A 460 -4.00 -15.99 33.35
C GLU A 460 -3.12 -17.10 33.96
N GLN A 461 -2.99 -18.25 33.29
CA GLN A 461 -2.09 -19.33 33.70
C GLN A 461 -0.62 -18.89 33.68
N LEU A 462 -0.20 -18.18 32.63
CA LEU A 462 1.14 -17.60 32.56
C LEU A 462 1.37 -16.60 33.71
N LYS A 463 0.37 -15.74 33.98
CA LYS A 463 0.42 -14.78 35.10
C LYS A 463 0.60 -15.47 36.43
N MET A 464 -0.18 -16.50 36.74
CA MET A 464 -0.07 -17.22 38.01
C MET A 464 1.33 -17.83 38.23
N LYS A 465 1.96 -18.33 37.15
CA LYS A 465 3.31 -18.89 37.21
C LYS A 465 4.38 -17.83 37.44
N CYS A 466 4.25 -16.67 36.78
CA CYS A 466 5.25 -15.61 36.84
C CYS A 466 5.07 -14.62 38.01
N ALA A 467 3.87 -14.52 38.59
CA ALA A 467 3.51 -13.52 39.62
C ALA A 467 4.38 -13.55 40.88
N LYS A 468 5.04 -14.68 41.18
CA LYS A 468 5.98 -14.79 42.31
C LYS A 468 7.32 -14.09 42.08
N ARG A 469 7.70 -13.85 40.82
CA ARG A 469 9.04 -13.37 40.44
C ARG A 469 9.01 -12.03 39.71
N TYR A 470 7.92 -11.73 39.01
CA TYR A 470 7.77 -10.52 38.20
C TYR A 470 6.47 -9.80 38.56
N ASN A 471 6.53 -8.47 38.64
CA ASN A 471 5.36 -7.62 38.90
C ASN A 471 4.62 -7.23 37.61
N LYS A 472 5.29 -7.35 36.47
CA LYS A 472 4.78 -7.00 35.15
C LYS A 472 5.17 -8.06 34.13
N ILE A 473 4.22 -8.44 33.30
CA ILE A 473 4.38 -9.41 32.23
C ILE A 473 4.06 -8.73 30.91
N ILE A 474 4.90 -8.94 29.91
CA ILE A 474 4.68 -8.43 28.56
C ILE A 474 4.61 -9.62 27.62
N VAL A 475 3.59 -9.67 26.77
CA VAL A 475 3.44 -10.70 25.74
C VAL A 475 3.54 -10.07 24.37
N LEU A 476 4.49 -10.55 23.56
CA LEU A 476 4.76 -10.08 22.21
C LEU A 476 4.19 -11.08 21.20
N ARG A 477 3.31 -10.63 20.30
CA ARG A 477 2.69 -11.45 19.23
C ARG A 477 2.52 -10.69 17.93
N TRP A 478 2.34 -11.39 16.81
CA TRP A 478 2.02 -10.76 15.52
C TRP A 478 0.56 -10.26 15.45
N ALA A 479 -0.35 -10.96 16.13
CA ALA A 479 -1.76 -10.63 16.25
C ALA A 479 -2.32 -11.24 17.54
N PHE A 480 -3.40 -10.66 18.07
CA PHE A 480 -4.17 -11.21 19.19
C PHE A 480 -5.62 -11.43 18.75
N ASP A 481 -6.25 -12.47 19.29
CA ASP A 481 -7.69 -12.70 19.11
C ASP A 481 -8.48 -11.57 19.78
N HIS A 482 -9.45 -11.02 19.08
CA HIS A 482 -10.33 -9.97 19.59
C HIS A 482 -11.03 -10.31 20.91
N LYS A 483 -11.47 -11.57 21.10
CA LYS A 483 -12.10 -12.01 22.36
C LYS A 483 -11.15 -11.94 23.55
N LEU A 484 -9.85 -12.15 23.31
CA LEU A 484 -8.83 -11.99 24.34
C LEU A 484 -8.70 -10.52 24.74
N ILE A 485 -8.79 -9.60 23.77
CA ILE A 485 -8.68 -8.15 23.94
C ILE A 485 -9.89 -7.60 24.72
N GLU A 486 -11.11 -8.00 24.34
CA GLU A 486 -12.35 -7.59 25.03
C GLU A 486 -12.42 -8.08 26.48
N SER A 487 -11.81 -9.22 26.78
CA SER A 487 -11.92 -9.84 28.10
C SER A 487 -11.18 -9.10 29.24
N GLY A 488 -10.47 -8.01 28.93
CA GLY A 488 -10.13 -6.96 29.91
C GLY A 488 -8.67 -6.52 29.93
N GLN A 489 -8.44 -5.37 30.57
CA GLN A 489 -7.11 -4.95 31.04
C GLN A 489 -6.64 -5.92 32.12
N TYR A 490 -5.73 -6.83 31.74
CA TYR A 490 -5.08 -7.72 32.69
C TYR A 490 -4.17 -6.92 33.60
N GLU A 491 -4.55 -6.75 34.87
CA GLU A 491 -3.71 -6.05 35.84
C GLU A 491 -2.31 -6.70 35.88
N GLY A 492 -1.26 -5.92 35.58
CA GLY A 492 0.12 -6.42 35.52
C GLY A 492 0.51 -7.19 34.26
N ILE A 493 -0.33 -7.23 33.20
CA ILE A 493 0.05 -7.79 31.88
C ILE A 493 -0.19 -6.76 30.79
N GLU A 494 0.79 -6.60 29.89
CA GLU A 494 0.64 -5.80 28.67
C GLU A 494 0.83 -6.67 27.42
N LEU A 495 0.00 -6.43 26.42
CA LEU A 495 0.02 -7.13 25.14
C LEU A 495 0.59 -6.20 24.07
N TYR A 496 1.59 -6.66 23.33
CA TYR A 496 2.22 -5.91 22.24
C TYR A 496 2.26 -6.69 20.94
N ILE A 497 1.96 -5.97 19.87
CA ILE A 497 2.13 -6.38 18.49
C ILE A 497 3.60 -6.23 18.09
N ILE A 498 4.17 -7.32 17.61
CA ILE A 498 5.49 -7.36 16.98
C ILE A 498 5.38 -6.70 15.60
N PRO A 499 6.21 -5.69 15.28
CA PRO A 499 6.15 -5.01 13.98
C PRO A 499 6.46 -5.94 12.81
N GLU A 500 5.61 -6.00 11.78
CA GLU A 500 5.68 -6.98 10.68
C GLU A 500 7.06 -7.07 10.00
N GLN A 501 7.80 -5.96 9.94
CA GLN A 501 9.18 -5.95 9.47
C GLN A 501 10.07 -6.98 10.19
N LEU A 502 9.90 -7.17 11.50
CA LEU A 502 10.66 -8.13 12.30
C LEU A 502 10.33 -9.57 11.92
N ARG A 503 9.20 -9.84 11.26
CA ARG A 503 8.74 -11.21 10.97
C ARG A 503 9.67 -11.89 9.98
N TYR A 504 10.28 -11.09 9.10
CA TYR A 504 11.09 -11.58 8.00
C TYR A 504 12.53 -11.10 8.07
N PHE A 505 12.81 -9.99 8.76
CA PHE A 505 14.14 -9.36 8.81
C PHE A 505 15.26 -10.29 9.31
N SER A 506 14.96 -11.21 10.23
CA SER A 506 15.98 -12.07 10.83
C SER A 506 16.30 -13.32 10.01
N ILE A 507 15.31 -13.94 9.35
CA ILE A 507 15.53 -15.21 8.63
C ILE A 507 16.58 -15.04 7.51
N HIS A 508 16.50 -13.94 6.75
CA HIS A 508 17.47 -13.66 5.67
C HIS A 508 18.89 -13.36 6.18
N LEU A 509 19.03 -12.78 7.37
CA LEU A 509 20.34 -12.45 7.97
C LEU A 509 20.96 -13.64 8.71
N ILE A 510 20.14 -14.52 9.28
CA ILE A 510 20.56 -15.77 9.94
C ILE A 510 21.15 -16.74 8.91
N HIS A 511 20.49 -16.92 7.75
CA HIS A 511 21.04 -17.71 6.64
C HIS A 511 22.38 -17.16 6.11
N ALA A 512 22.64 -15.87 6.28
CA ALA A 512 23.88 -15.22 5.84
C ALA A 512 25.03 -15.27 6.87
N GLN A 513 24.86 -15.95 8.01
CA GLN A 513 25.86 -16.09 9.09
C GLN A 513 26.45 -14.76 9.60
N LYS A 514 25.72 -13.65 9.53
CA LYS A 514 26.21 -12.33 9.99
C LYS A 514 25.71 -12.01 11.41
N PRO A 515 26.54 -11.43 12.29
CA PRO A 515 26.11 -11.00 13.62
C PRO A 515 25.02 -9.92 13.51
N LEU A 516 23.88 -10.18 14.15
CA LEU A 516 22.75 -9.26 14.26
C LEU A 516 23.11 -8.12 15.22
N LYS A 517 23.30 -6.89 14.71
CA LYS A 517 23.31 -5.69 15.56
C LYS A 517 21.86 -5.33 15.90
N THR A 518 21.57 -5.19 17.18
CA THR A 518 20.24 -4.81 17.68
C THR A 518 19.89 -3.39 17.22
N VAL A 519 18.77 -3.25 16.52
CA VAL A 519 18.15 -1.95 16.24
C VAL A 519 17.02 -1.81 17.24
N LYS A 520 16.93 -0.69 17.96
CA LYS A 520 15.80 -0.43 18.84
C LYS A 520 14.56 -0.21 17.97
N ILE A 521 13.59 -1.11 18.06
CA ILE A 521 12.38 -1.09 17.24
C ILE A 521 11.20 -0.78 18.14
N ASN A 522 10.26 0.03 17.65
CA ASN A 522 9.07 0.39 18.40
C ASN A 522 8.03 -0.73 18.28
N PHE A 523 7.77 -1.42 19.37
CA PHE A 523 6.67 -2.36 19.49
C PHE A 523 5.41 -1.61 19.86
N SER A 524 4.28 -2.10 19.37
CA SER A 524 3.04 -1.36 19.51
C SER A 524 2.02 -2.15 20.30
N PRO A 525 1.50 -1.59 21.39
CA PRO A 525 0.54 -2.26 22.23
C PRO A 525 -0.83 -2.38 21.53
N VAL A 526 -1.67 -3.31 21.99
CA VAL A 526 -2.96 -3.63 21.37
C VAL A 526 -3.96 -2.48 21.53
N ALA A 527 -4.68 -2.16 20.45
CA ALA A 527 -5.76 -1.19 20.45
C ALA A 527 -7.11 -1.82 20.83
N ILE A 528 -7.87 -1.16 21.70
CA ILE A 528 -9.17 -1.66 22.20
C ILE A 528 -10.28 -0.67 21.85
N LEU A 529 -11.29 -1.12 21.12
CA LEU A 529 -12.52 -0.38 20.83
C LEU A 529 -13.66 -0.90 21.71
N THR A 530 -14.45 0.00 22.30
CA THR A 530 -15.76 -0.34 22.89
C THR A 530 -16.88 0.43 22.19
N VAL A 531 -18.02 -0.23 22.02
CA VAL A 531 -19.22 0.31 21.38
C VAL A 531 -20.39 0.13 22.35
N CYS A 532 -21.23 1.15 22.50
CA CYS A 532 -22.45 1.04 23.30
C CYS A 532 -23.34 -0.10 22.77
N SER A 533 -24.16 -0.68 23.65
CA SER A 533 -25.17 -1.67 23.23
C SER A 533 -26.04 -1.09 22.10
N PRO A 534 -26.19 -1.79 20.96
CA PRO A 534 -26.95 -1.27 19.83
C PRO A 534 -28.42 -1.03 20.19
N ILE A 535 -28.99 0.07 19.72
CA ILE A 535 -30.43 0.33 19.82
C ILE A 535 -31.08 -0.08 18.51
N ILE A 536 -32.14 -0.89 18.58
CA ILE A 536 -32.85 -1.44 17.42
C ILE A 536 -34.25 -0.85 17.38
N GLU A 537 -34.64 -0.26 16.26
CA GLU A 537 -35.99 0.22 16.01
C GLU A 537 -36.57 -0.52 14.81
N VAL A 538 -37.82 -0.96 14.89
CA VAL A 538 -38.55 -1.49 13.72
C VAL A 538 -38.96 -0.31 12.85
N TYR A 539 -38.46 -0.27 11.61
CA TYR A 539 -38.86 0.76 10.64
C TYR A 539 -40.18 0.38 9.97
N ASP A 540 -40.25 -0.85 9.45
CA ASP A 540 -41.45 -1.49 8.92
C ASP A 540 -41.32 -3.03 9.00
N ASP A 541 -42.25 -3.77 8.39
CA ASP A 541 -42.24 -5.24 8.40
C ASP A 541 -40.99 -5.85 7.77
N GLN A 542 -40.31 -5.13 6.87
CA GLN A 542 -39.16 -5.59 6.10
C GLN A 542 -37.83 -5.00 6.56
N TRP A 543 -37.82 -3.90 7.34
CA TRP A 543 -36.61 -3.14 7.66
C TRP A 543 -36.50 -2.76 9.14
N LEU A 544 -35.26 -2.72 9.62
CA LEU A 544 -34.85 -2.30 10.95
C LEU A 544 -33.91 -1.10 10.84
N HIS A 545 -33.98 -0.19 11.79
CA HIS A 545 -32.92 0.76 12.08
C HIS A 545 -32.04 0.24 13.21
N ILE A 546 -30.73 0.23 12.98
CA ILE A 546 -29.72 -0.07 14.00
C ILE A 546 -28.96 1.21 14.28
N HIS A 547 -28.94 1.61 15.54
CA HIS A 547 -28.14 2.73 16.03
C HIS A 547 -26.91 2.21 16.75
N LEU A 548 -25.75 2.66 16.31
CA LEU A 548 -24.43 2.35 16.89
C LEU A 548 -23.79 3.62 17.41
N GLN A 549 -23.11 3.52 18.55
CA GLN A 549 -22.33 4.62 19.12
C GLN A 549 -21.00 4.09 19.65
N LEU A 550 -19.90 4.61 19.12
CA LEU A 550 -18.57 4.37 19.69
C LEU A 550 -18.49 4.98 21.09
N GLU A 551 -17.97 4.22 22.04
CA GLU A 551 -17.89 4.62 23.44
C GLU A 551 -16.46 5.00 23.82
N HIS A 552 -15.51 4.09 23.61
CA HIS A 552 -14.11 4.31 23.97
C HIS A 552 -13.17 3.70 22.94
N TYR A 553 -12.02 4.33 22.76
CA TYR A 553 -10.91 3.76 22.01
C TYR A 553 -9.61 3.95 22.79
N HIS A 554 -8.92 2.86 23.06
CA HIS A 554 -7.68 2.87 23.82
C HIS A 554 -6.54 2.42 22.90
N SER A 555 -5.77 3.38 22.39
CA SER A 555 -4.51 3.11 21.69
C SER A 555 -3.34 3.37 22.63
N LEU A 556 -2.83 2.29 23.20
CA LEU A 556 -1.61 2.33 24.02
C LEU A 556 -0.40 2.81 23.18
N ALA A 557 -0.45 2.75 21.84
CA ALA A 557 0.61 3.24 20.95
C ALA A 557 0.80 4.76 21.08
N ALA A 558 -0.25 5.48 21.46
CA ALA A 558 -0.15 6.90 21.73
C ALA A 558 0.74 7.23 22.93
N HIS A 559 0.93 6.32 23.89
CA HIS A 559 1.83 6.53 25.04
C HIS A 559 3.29 6.71 24.62
N TYR A 560 3.71 6.09 23.51
CA TYR A 560 5.04 6.28 22.94
C TYR A 560 5.18 7.63 22.22
N SER A 561 4.12 8.05 21.53
CA SER A 561 4.08 9.33 20.82
C SER A 561 3.93 10.53 21.76
N ILE A 562 3.38 10.34 22.96
CA ILE A 562 3.20 11.40 23.96
C ILE A 562 4.53 12.05 24.36
N ALA A 563 5.64 11.29 24.40
CA ALA A 563 6.96 11.87 24.67
C ALA A 563 7.39 12.86 23.57
N ALA A 564 7.02 12.62 22.32
CA ALA A 564 7.29 13.50 21.18
C ALA A 564 6.22 14.58 20.98
N TYR A 565 4.99 14.34 21.45
CA TYR A 565 3.82 15.19 21.30
C TYR A 565 3.04 15.29 22.63
N PRO A 566 3.51 16.08 23.61
CA PRO A 566 2.87 16.15 24.93
C PRO A 566 1.39 16.58 24.89
N GLU A 567 1.02 17.42 23.92
CA GLU A 567 -0.36 17.87 23.69
C GLU A 567 -1.32 16.70 23.37
N LEU A 568 -0.80 15.64 22.74
CA LEU A 568 -1.57 14.44 22.40
C LEU A 568 -2.12 13.75 23.65
N HIS A 569 -1.40 13.80 24.77
CA HIS A 569 -1.85 13.22 26.03
C HIS A 569 -3.14 13.87 26.52
N ASN A 570 -3.20 15.20 26.44
CA ASN A 570 -4.38 15.96 26.86
C ASN A 570 -5.56 15.69 25.93
N ILE A 571 -5.32 15.63 24.62
CA ILE A 571 -6.36 15.32 23.63
C ILE A 571 -6.97 13.94 23.91
N ILE A 572 -6.16 12.89 24.08
CA ILE A 572 -6.65 11.52 24.32
C ILE A 572 -7.40 11.42 25.65
N LYS A 573 -6.90 12.10 26.69
CA LYS A 573 -7.53 12.09 28.01
C LYS A 573 -8.91 12.77 27.98
N GLN A 574 -9.06 13.82 27.18
CA GLN A 574 -10.34 14.52 27.00
C GLN A 574 -11.29 13.78 26.06
N ASP A 575 -10.74 13.22 24.99
CA ASP A 575 -11.48 12.58 23.91
C ASP A 575 -10.76 11.29 23.46
N PRO A 576 -11.16 10.12 24.00
CA PRO A 576 -10.52 8.85 23.70
C PRO A 576 -10.73 8.41 22.24
N LEU A 577 -11.74 8.96 21.56
CA LEU A 577 -12.05 8.64 20.16
C LEU A 577 -11.31 9.55 19.17
N ALA A 578 -10.62 10.59 19.65
CA ALA A 578 -9.91 11.57 18.81
C ALA A 578 -8.83 10.94 17.91
N LEU A 579 -8.32 9.76 18.26
CA LEU A 579 -7.30 9.05 17.48
C LEU A 579 -7.87 8.24 16.30
N ILE A 580 -9.18 7.99 16.25
CA ILE A 580 -9.78 7.19 15.18
C ILE A 580 -9.67 7.96 13.86
N GLU A 581 -8.91 7.43 12.92
CA GLU A 581 -8.82 7.95 11.56
C GLU A 581 -9.99 7.45 10.71
N TYR A 582 -10.43 6.22 10.96
CA TYR A 582 -11.40 5.55 10.13
C TYR A 582 -12.14 4.46 10.92
N TRP A 583 -13.45 4.31 10.72
CA TRP A 583 -14.19 3.16 11.23
C TRP A 583 -15.25 2.69 10.23
N SER A 584 -15.61 1.41 10.32
CA SER A 584 -16.52 0.73 9.41
C SER A 584 -17.37 -0.31 10.12
N VAL A 585 -18.49 -0.66 9.48
CA VAL A 585 -19.50 -1.58 10.02
C VAL A 585 -19.85 -2.64 8.98
N ASP A 586 -19.88 -3.89 9.42
CA ASP A 586 -20.60 -5.00 8.79
C ASP A 586 -21.85 -5.28 9.64
N SER A 587 -23.03 -5.10 9.05
CA SER A 587 -24.30 -5.19 9.78
C SER A 587 -24.83 -6.62 9.91
N ASP A 588 -24.15 -7.61 9.32
CA ASP A 588 -24.51 -9.04 9.37
C ASP A 588 -23.26 -9.90 9.10
N TYR A 589 -22.25 -9.74 9.96
CA TYR A 589 -20.95 -10.40 9.85
C TYR A 589 -21.08 -11.91 10.06
N ASP A 590 -20.41 -12.68 9.21
CA ASP A 590 -20.44 -14.15 9.20
C ASP A 590 -19.26 -14.79 9.95
N GLY A 591 -18.35 -13.98 10.49
CA GLY A 591 -17.13 -14.46 11.14
C GLY A 591 -16.00 -14.84 10.18
N GLN A 592 -16.17 -14.65 8.87
CA GLN A 592 -15.15 -15.01 7.85
C GLN A 592 -14.63 -13.78 7.09
N LEU A 593 -15.51 -13.04 6.40
CA LEU A 593 -15.11 -11.92 5.55
C LEU A 593 -15.86 -10.65 5.98
N PHE A 594 -15.12 -9.66 6.46
CA PHE A 594 -15.71 -8.39 6.88
C PHE A 594 -16.21 -7.60 5.65
N ARG A 595 -17.52 -7.41 5.53
CA ARG A 595 -18.14 -6.62 4.46
C ARG A 595 -18.23 -5.19 4.93
N ASN A 596 -17.35 -4.37 4.38
CA ASN A 596 -17.24 -2.97 4.73
C ASN A 596 -18.34 -2.16 4.02
N GLU A 597 -19.56 -2.31 4.53
CA GLU A 597 -20.81 -1.76 3.97
C GLU A 597 -20.96 -0.27 4.23
N TRP A 598 -20.55 0.14 5.42
CA TRP A 598 -20.61 1.52 5.87
C TRP A 598 -19.28 1.89 6.50
N ARG A 599 -18.89 3.14 6.33
CA ARG A 599 -17.67 3.68 6.91
C ARG A 599 -17.67 5.18 7.01
N GLN A 600 -16.77 5.67 7.85
CA GLN A 600 -16.43 7.08 7.94
C GLN A 600 -14.93 7.27 8.13
N HIS A 601 -14.40 8.26 7.43
CA HIS A 601 -13.02 8.72 7.57
C HIS A 601 -13.01 10.06 8.29
N ARG A 602 -11.90 10.37 8.97
CA ARG A 602 -11.61 11.70 9.48
C ARG A 602 -11.71 12.69 8.34
N GLN A 603 -12.50 13.74 8.54
CA GLN A 603 -12.68 14.77 7.54
C GLN A 603 -11.53 15.79 7.65
N TYR A 604 -10.88 16.07 6.52
CA TYR A 604 -9.91 17.16 6.40
C TYR A 604 -10.59 18.30 5.63
N ALA A 605 -10.79 19.44 6.29
CA ALA A 605 -11.66 20.50 5.79
C ALA A 605 -11.12 21.18 4.52
N HIS A 606 -11.93 21.19 3.46
CA HIS A 606 -11.85 22.18 2.37
C HIS A 606 -12.85 23.34 2.53
N LYS A 607 -13.76 23.30 3.52
CA LYS A 607 -14.71 24.40 3.84
C LYS A 607 -14.99 24.45 5.36
N LYS A 608 -15.35 25.66 5.84
CA LYS A 608 -15.42 26.15 7.24
C LYS A 608 -16.28 25.36 8.23
N GLN A 609 -16.04 24.07 8.42
CA GLN A 609 -16.53 23.32 9.58
C GLN A 609 -15.44 22.34 10.01
N THR A 610 -14.75 22.71 11.08
CA THR A 610 -13.50 22.10 11.54
C THR A 610 -13.82 21.05 12.58
N ASP A 611 -13.96 19.82 12.13
CA ASP A 611 -13.85 18.68 13.01
C ASP A 611 -12.93 17.68 12.36
N HIS A 612 -11.65 17.70 12.77
CA HIS A 612 -10.69 16.68 12.39
C HIS A 612 -11.01 15.40 13.16
N ARG A 613 -12.23 14.87 13.06
CA ARG A 613 -12.68 13.65 13.74
C ARG A 613 -13.65 12.86 12.87
N VAL A 614 -13.89 11.61 13.26
CA VAL A 614 -15.02 10.82 12.74
C VAL A 614 -16.29 11.17 13.52
N ALA A 615 -17.46 11.05 12.91
CA ALA A 615 -18.70 10.98 13.69
C ALA A 615 -18.72 9.62 14.41
N THR A 616 -19.19 9.66 15.65
CA THR A 616 -19.14 8.51 16.57
C THR A 616 -20.46 7.77 16.65
N LYS A 617 -21.51 8.31 16.02
CA LYS A 617 -22.84 7.73 15.95
C LYS A 617 -23.20 7.37 14.52
N LEU A 618 -23.86 6.23 14.35
CA LEU A 618 -24.39 5.77 13.08
C LEU A 618 -25.82 5.29 13.27
N LYS A 619 -26.71 5.72 12.38
CA LYS A 619 -27.99 5.06 12.14
C LYS A 619 -27.92 4.37 10.78
N ILE A 620 -28.01 3.04 10.76
CA ILE A 620 -28.04 2.25 9.52
C ILE A 620 -29.39 1.54 9.36
N THR A 621 -29.89 1.47 8.13
CA THR A 621 -31.14 0.75 7.80
C THR A 621 -30.78 -0.57 7.15
N VAL A 622 -31.32 -1.66 7.69
CA VAL A 622 -31.01 -3.04 7.29
C VAL A 622 -32.31 -3.84 7.18
N PRO A 623 -32.40 -4.86 6.32
CA PRO A 623 -33.60 -5.68 6.22
C PRO A 623 -33.74 -6.50 7.50
N ARG A 624 -34.97 -6.79 7.87
CA ARG A 624 -35.28 -7.66 9.00
C ARG A 624 -34.75 -9.06 8.72
N LYS A 625 -34.02 -9.60 9.69
CA LYS A 625 -33.50 -10.98 9.70
C LYS A 625 -34.03 -11.64 10.97
N TYR A 626 -34.72 -12.76 10.81
CA TYR A 626 -35.18 -13.58 11.93
C TYR A 626 -34.04 -14.51 12.38
N GLY A 627 -33.91 -14.73 13.68
CA GLY A 627 -32.81 -15.49 14.28
C GLY A 627 -31.62 -14.60 14.64
N GLN A 628 -30.40 -15.12 14.49
CA GLN A 628 -29.18 -14.42 14.91
C GLN A 628 -28.63 -13.49 13.82
N ARG A 629 -28.21 -12.31 14.25
CA ARG A 629 -27.46 -11.34 13.45
C ARG A 629 -26.23 -10.89 14.22
N THR A 630 -25.04 -11.04 13.65
CA THR A 630 -23.83 -10.48 14.25
C THR A 630 -23.50 -9.14 13.61
N ILE A 631 -23.39 -8.09 14.42
CA ILE A 631 -22.87 -6.79 13.98
C ILE A 631 -21.38 -6.76 14.31
N CYS A 632 -20.56 -6.36 13.35
CA CYS A 632 -19.13 -6.17 13.55
C CYS A 632 -18.74 -4.73 13.19
N VAL A 633 -17.90 -4.13 14.03
CA VAL A 633 -17.36 -2.79 13.88
C VAL A 633 -15.84 -2.89 13.87
N LYS A 634 -15.20 -2.28 12.88
CA LYS A 634 -13.74 -2.11 12.83
C LYS A 634 -13.39 -0.65 12.94
N ALA A 635 -12.38 -0.32 13.73
CA ALA A 635 -11.81 1.02 13.83
C ALA A 635 -10.29 0.97 13.59
N TYR A 636 -9.79 2.02 12.94
CA TYR A 636 -8.37 2.22 12.68
C TYR A 636 -7.96 3.59 13.22
N ASP A 637 -6.88 3.62 13.98
CA ASP A 637 -6.31 4.90 14.41
C ASP A 637 -5.38 5.52 13.37
N ILE A 638 -4.98 6.77 13.65
CA ILE A 638 -4.00 7.53 12.88
C ILE A 638 -2.64 6.84 12.73
N PHE A 639 -2.33 5.81 13.52
CA PHE A 639 -1.10 5.03 13.40
C PHE A 639 -1.28 3.77 12.54
N GLY A 640 -2.51 3.49 12.11
CA GLY A 640 -2.89 2.31 11.34
C GLY A 640 -3.02 1.04 12.19
N TYR A 641 -3.30 1.16 13.49
CA TYR A 641 -3.71 0.02 14.31
C TYR A 641 -5.20 -0.22 14.15
N GLU A 642 -5.54 -1.48 13.89
CA GLU A 642 -6.89 -1.98 13.78
C GLU A 642 -7.38 -2.44 15.15
N SER A 643 -8.65 -2.19 15.44
CA SER A 643 -9.41 -2.80 16.52
C SER A 643 -10.76 -3.22 15.97
N GLU A 644 -11.26 -4.36 16.44
CA GLU A 644 -12.57 -4.90 16.10
C GLU A 644 -13.48 -4.78 17.33
N TRP A 645 -14.79 -4.86 17.14
CA TRP A 645 -15.81 -5.07 18.16
C TRP A 645 -16.98 -5.80 17.51
N SER A 646 -17.60 -6.77 18.19
CA SER A 646 -18.78 -7.43 17.63
C SER A 646 -19.80 -7.83 18.68
N THR A 647 -21.08 -7.86 18.29
CA THR A 647 -22.16 -8.37 19.13
C THR A 647 -23.16 -9.16 18.29
N THR A 648 -23.80 -10.16 18.90
CA THR A 648 -24.84 -10.95 18.24
C THR A 648 -26.20 -10.60 18.81
N LEU A 649 -27.06 -10.09 17.95
CA LEU A 649 -28.45 -9.79 18.23
C LEU A 649 -29.32 -11.02 18.00
N THR A 650 -30.36 -11.15 18.81
CA THR A 650 -31.38 -12.18 18.80
C THR A 650 -32.77 -11.57 18.62
N ASP A 651 -33.77 -12.40 18.33
CA ASP A 651 -35.15 -11.93 18.15
C ASP A 651 -35.71 -11.23 19.41
N SER A 652 -35.22 -11.56 20.61
CA SER A 652 -35.61 -10.87 21.86
C SER A 652 -35.09 -9.43 21.94
N ASP A 653 -33.92 -9.17 21.38
CA ASP A 653 -33.33 -7.81 21.37
C ASP A 653 -34.13 -6.89 20.45
N ILE A 654 -34.70 -7.44 19.36
CA ILE A 654 -35.57 -6.72 18.43
C ILE A 654 -36.94 -6.42 19.08
N ALA A 655 -37.43 -7.32 19.93
CA ALA A 655 -38.74 -7.17 20.60
C ALA A 655 -38.74 -6.11 21.72
N GLN A 656 -37.60 -5.88 22.38
CA GLN A 656 -37.49 -4.89 23.47
C GLN A 656 -37.36 -3.44 22.98
N GLY A 657 -36.91 -3.20 21.74
CA GLY A 657 -36.76 -1.85 21.18
C GLY A 657 -38.06 -1.17 20.71
N GLY A 658 -39.20 -1.85 20.83
CA GLY A 658 -40.52 -1.34 20.42
C GLY A 658 -41.20 -0.41 21.43
N ASP A 659 -40.77 -0.43 22.69
CA ASP A 659 -41.38 0.37 23.75
C ASP A 659 -40.42 1.49 24.24
N ASP A 660 -40.78 2.73 23.88
CA ASP A 660 -40.52 3.96 24.65
C ASP A 660 -39.15 4.68 24.58
N HIS A 661 -38.65 5.02 23.38
CA HIS A 661 -37.53 5.98 23.22
C HIS A 661 -37.80 7.19 22.30
N SER A 662 -39.06 7.54 22.04
CA SER A 662 -39.41 8.74 21.25
C SER A 662 -39.20 10.08 21.96
N LYS A 663 -38.37 10.16 23.00
CA LYS A 663 -38.05 11.41 23.72
C LYS A 663 -36.56 11.45 24.05
N ASN A 664 -35.84 12.31 23.33
CA ASN A 664 -34.43 12.69 23.48
C ASN A 664 -33.42 11.89 22.64
N ILE A 665 -33.36 12.21 21.34
CA ILE A 665 -32.12 12.18 20.55
C ILE A 665 -31.95 13.51 19.84
#